data_AF-A0A0N5AFY6-F1
#
_entry.id   AF-A0A0N5AFY6-F1
#
_cell.length_a   1.000
_cell.length_b   1.000
_cell.length_c   1.000
_cell.angle_alpha   90.00
_cell.angle_beta   90.00
_cell.angle_gamma   90.00
#
_symmetry.space_group_name_H-M   'P 1'
#
loop_
_entity.id
_entity.type
_entity.pdbx_description
1 polymer ?
#
loop_
_entity_poly.entity_id
_entity_poly.type
_entity_poly.pdbx_seq_one_letter_code
_entity_poly.pdbx_strand_id
1 'polypeptide(L)'
;MENANENCPGPGSENAGKIYESCYNHGSYQSDACAGCPNQAACASGVGRQVDPDIDLIRDRLANVKNIILVLSGKGGVGKSSFATNLARAIAADQKLQVGLLDVDICGPSLARMLGVENEAVHESGEGWSTVYVEDNLSVMSIAFLLNVKDDAVIWRGPRKNQMIKKFLADVNWGELDYLIIDTPPGTSDEHISLVQYLQMIGSAIGAILVTTPQEVSLQDVRKEVCSDIIVDNEELVNVFLYCNSVNFCRKTKVNIIGVVENMSSFICPCCGTVTALFPKSTGGAEGMCKEMSLRLLKALPLDTLMADCLDNGENYLEKYPNSCLAQEFMSLANILVHPSIFMAAGLKRVVITGIGIVSPFGIGRKVLFENLLKNNCALKYDEHLKAVVGRVPEGHEENSLDLDYWRNSVDLHRINRGCLLALIAAKEAIKDSGLNKSDLDSAGLNIGMGIADLELIGEVASYIRQGKQHKVTPYFVPRVLTNMAAGLVSIQYGMHGPNLSSSTACATGLNAIGDAATFIAMGRCDYMIAGGTEACVNPIAVVGFQRLRYLLYTGEACFVNLLIDFFTDYRALTSKGCRPFDRLRDGFGLSEGAGLVVLENFDSAVKRGAKIYAEINGYGKGVAGDAYHLTATSEDGIGATLSMQRSVNDSKISADSITYVNAHATSTIIGDAAEANAIAKLFPGVHVSSFKGHIGHTLGAAGAIETAIVAMAIKKGVLIGTAGLSNTDITTSIHFLKSAEQWIGERRALVNSFGFGGPHATLCLSQIEH
;
A
#
# COMPACT_ATOMS: atom_id res chain seq x y z
N MET A 1 -11.43 -29.16 0.95
CA MET A 1 -10.32 -29.51 1.88
C MET A 1 -10.84 -30.26 3.12
N GLU A 2 -11.93 -31.02 3.05
CA GLU A 2 -12.59 -31.53 4.27
C GLU A 2 -11.90 -32.74 4.93
N ASN A 3 -10.94 -33.41 4.27
CA ASN A 3 -10.23 -34.59 4.78
C ASN A 3 -8.71 -34.38 4.91
N ALA A 4 -8.27 -33.14 5.14
CA ALA A 4 -6.86 -32.81 5.27
C ALA A 4 -6.41 -32.90 6.74
N ASN A 5 -5.24 -33.52 6.99
CA ASN A 5 -4.60 -33.50 8.31
C ASN A 5 -4.29 -32.05 8.75
N GLU A 6 -4.23 -31.78 10.06
CA GLU A 6 -3.96 -30.43 10.61
C GLU A 6 -2.70 -29.77 10.03
N ASN A 7 -1.69 -30.56 9.63
CA ASN A 7 -0.43 -30.10 9.05
C ASN A 7 -0.36 -30.23 7.51
N CYS A 8 -1.49 -30.38 6.82
CA CYS A 8 -1.52 -30.60 5.37
C CYS A 8 -0.88 -29.41 4.61
N PRO A 9 0.13 -29.66 3.76
CA PRO A 9 0.78 -28.59 2.98
C PRO A 9 -0.12 -27.99 1.88
N GLY A 10 -1.28 -28.60 1.61
CA GLY A 10 -2.21 -28.21 0.55
C GLY A 10 -1.88 -28.83 -0.81
N PRO A 11 -2.89 -29.07 -1.68
CA PRO A 11 -2.70 -29.78 -2.97
C PRO A 11 -1.84 -29.00 -3.99
N GLY A 12 -1.77 -27.67 -3.87
CA GLY A 12 -0.93 -26.81 -4.70
C GLY A 12 0.54 -26.71 -4.24
N SER A 13 0.91 -27.30 -3.10
CA SER A 13 2.26 -27.22 -2.57
C SER A 13 3.24 -28.16 -3.28
N GLU A 14 4.52 -27.77 -3.31
CA GLU A 14 5.61 -28.65 -3.76
C GLU A 14 5.72 -29.94 -2.93
N ASN A 15 5.22 -29.90 -1.69
CA ASN A 15 5.25 -30.99 -0.72
C ASN A 15 3.96 -31.82 -0.68
N ALA A 16 2.97 -31.51 -1.55
CA ALA A 16 1.71 -32.23 -1.60
C ALA A 16 1.91 -33.71 -1.99
N GLY A 17 1.41 -34.64 -1.15
CA GLY A 17 1.45 -36.08 -1.40
C GLY A 17 2.78 -36.79 -1.08
N LYS A 18 3.81 -36.05 -0.61
CA LYS A 18 5.11 -36.63 -0.23
C LYS A 18 5.09 -37.18 1.21
N ILE A 19 5.67 -38.36 1.41
CA ILE A 19 5.99 -38.96 2.71
C ILE A 19 7.52 -38.97 2.81
N TYR A 20 8.09 -38.48 3.91
CA TYR A 20 9.53 -38.49 4.14
C TYR A 20 9.89 -39.63 5.10
N GLU A 21 10.84 -40.50 4.73
CA GLU A 21 11.38 -41.45 5.71
C GLU A 21 12.04 -40.68 6.87
N SER A 22 11.63 -41.00 8.09
CA SER A 22 12.01 -40.30 9.32
C SER A 22 13.52 -40.35 9.55
N CYS A 23 14.20 -39.23 9.31
CA CYS A 23 15.56 -39.03 9.81
C CYS A 23 15.48 -38.51 11.25
N TYR A 24 15.90 -39.34 12.19
CA TYR A 24 15.91 -39.07 13.63
C TYR A 24 16.88 -37.93 13.94
N ASN A 25 16.37 -36.72 14.19
CA ASN A 25 17.12 -35.72 14.97
C ASN A 25 16.17 -34.76 15.70
N HIS A 26 16.33 -34.72 17.03
CA HIS A 26 15.79 -33.75 17.99
C HIS A 26 14.31 -33.90 18.41
N GLY A 27 13.95 -35.09 18.90
CA GLY A 27 13.12 -35.20 20.11
C GLY A 27 11.62 -34.85 20.01
N SER A 28 11.05 -34.69 18.81
CA SER A 28 9.60 -34.62 18.62
C SER A 28 9.16 -35.50 17.45
N TYR A 29 8.13 -36.33 17.66
CA TYR A 29 7.47 -37.07 16.58
C TYR A 29 6.71 -36.06 15.71
N GLN A 30 7.25 -35.67 14.56
CA GLN A 30 6.47 -35.02 13.51
C GLN A 30 5.89 -36.13 12.64
N SER A 31 4.58 -36.34 12.72
CA SER A 31 3.87 -37.23 11.79
C SER A 31 3.93 -36.62 10.38
N ASP A 32 4.28 -37.44 9.38
CA ASP A 32 4.21 -37.04 7.98
C ASP A 32 2.78 -36.59 7.65
N ALA A 33 2.62 -35.30 7.35
CA ALA A 33 1.32 -34.69 7.17
C ALA A 33 0.49 -35.33 6.05
N CYS A 34 1.13 -36.01 5.10
CA CYS A 34 0.46 -36.72 4.00
C CYS A 34 0.35 -38.24 4.22
N ALA A 35 0.98 -38.81 5.25
CA ALA A 35 0.89 -40.24 5.54
C ALA A 35 -0.52 -40.61 6.00
N GLY A 36 -1.13 -41.60 5.33
CA GLY A 36 -2.50 -42.04 5.60
C GLY A 36 -3.60 -41.13 5.04
N CYS A 37 -3.25 -40.08 4.27
CA CYS A 37 -4.23 -39.21 3.66
C CYS A 37 -4.92 -39.90 2.45
N PRO A 38 -6.27 -39.93 2.37
CA PRO A 38 -6.99 -40.54 1.24
C PRO A 38 -6.64 -39.91 -0.12
N ASN A 39 -6.22 -38.64 -0.12
CA ASN A 39 -5.92 -37.85 -1.31
C ASN A 39 -4.41 -37.81 -1.64
N GLN A 40 -3.57 -38.58 -0.93
CA GLN A 40 -2.12 -38.55 -1.09
C GLN A 40 -1.69 -38.86 -2.53
N ALA A 41 -2.23 -39.92 -3.14
CA ALA A 41 -1.88 -40.33 -4.50
C ALA A 41 -2.27 -39.28 -5.56
N ALA A 42 -3.42 -38.61 -5.38
CA ALA A 42 -3.89 -37.54 -6.27
C ALA A 42 -3.05 -36.24 -6.13
N CYS A 43 -2.51 -35.98 -4.94
CA CYS A 43 -1.61 -34.86 -4.72
C CYS A 43 -0.19 -35.15 -5.24
N ALA A 44 0.31 -36.38 -5.05
CA ALA A 44 1.61 -36.82 -5.53
C ALA A 44 1.69 -36.87 -7.06
N SER A 45 0.57 -37.13 -7.75
CA SER A 45 0.49 -37.12 -9.22
C SER A 45 0.43 -35.72 -9.83
N GLY A 46 0.34 -34.65 -9.02
CA GLY A 46 0.24 -33.27 -9.49
C GLY A 46 -1.13 -32.88 -10.04
N VAL A 47 -2.14 -33.77 -9.98
CA VAL A 47 -3.51 -33.48 -10.44
C VAL A 47 -4.13 -32.30 -9.66
N GLY A 48 -3.76 -32.14 -8.38
CA GLY A 48 -4.16 -30.98 -7.57
C GLY A 48 -3.47 -29.65 -7.91
N ARG A 49 -2.50 -29.63 -8.84
CA ARG A 49 -1.79 -28.42 -9.31
C ARG A 49 -2.32 -27.86 -10.63
N GLN A 50 -3.25 -28.56 -11.30
CA GLN A 50 -3.85 -28.02 -12.51
C GLN A 50 -4.81 -26.89 -12.13
N VAL A 51 -4.53 -25.69 -12.64
CA VAL A 51 -5.50 -24.58 -12.60
C VAL A 51 -6.68 -25.03 -13.45
N ASP A 52 -7.87 -24.95 -12.86
CA ASP A 52 -9.10 -25.36 -13.49
C ASP A 52 -9.29 -24.54 -14.80
N PRO A 53 -9.33 -25.18 -15.99
CA PRO A 53 -9.35 -24.48 -17.27
C PRO A 53 -10.57 -23.57 -17.45
N ASP A 54 -11.64 -23.82 -16.69
CA ASP A 54 -12.85 -23.01 -16.73
C ASP A 54 -12.69 -21.66 -16.00
N ILE A 55 -11.59 -21.42 -15.28
CA ILE A 55 -11.31 -20.12 -14.64
C ILE A 55 -11.07 -19.03 -15.69
N ASP A 56 -10.40 -19.36 -16.79
CA ASP A 56 -10.19 -18.42 -17.89
C ASP A 56 -11.52 -18.09 -18.56
N LEU A 57 -12.41 -19.08 -18.74
CA LEU A 57 -13.77 -18.87 -19.24
C LEU A 57 -14.59 -17.95 -18.32
N ILE A 58 -14.53 -18.17 -16.99
CA ILE A 58 -15.20 -17.31 -16.02
C ILE A 58 -14.65 -15.88 -16.06
N ARG A 59 -13.32 -15.73 -16.19
CA ARG A 59 -12.67 -14.41 -16.29
C ARG A 59 -13.17 -13.66 -17.52
N ASP A 60 -13.16 -14.32 -18.68
CA ASP A 60 -13.60 -13.73 -19.92
C ASP A 60 -15.09 -13.39 -19.87
N ARG A 61 -15.91 -14.25 -19.27
CA ARG A 61 -17.36 -14.04 -19.15
C ARG A 61 -17.71 -12.85 -18.27
N LEU A 62 -17.00 -12.66 -17.16
CA LEU A 62 -17.25 -11.61 -16.19
C LEU A 62 -16.39 -10.35 -16.41
N ALA A 63 -15.58 -10.30 -17.48
CA ALA A 63 -14.68 -9.18 -17.77
C ALA A 63 -15.42 -7.84 -17.91
N ASN A 64 -16.67 -7.85 -18.38
CA ASN A 64 -17.50 -6.67 -18.59
C ASN A 64 -18.40 -6.32 -17.38
N VAL A 65 -18.22 -6.99 -16.25
CA VAL A 65 -18.94 -6.70 -15.00
C VAL A 65 -18.06 -5.81 -14.12
N LYS A 66 -18.44 -4.53 -13.94
CA LYS A 66 -17.62 -3.56 -13.20
C LYS A 66 -17.52 -3.86 -11.70
N ASN A 67 -18.64 -4.17 -11.07
CA ASN A 67 -18.71 -4.43 -9.62
C ASN A 67 -19.54 -5.68 -9.32
N ILE A 68 -19.06 -6.53 -8.42
CA ILE A 68 -19.79 -7.72 -7.96
C ILE A 68 -20.12 -7.56 -6.47
N ILE A 69 -21.40 -7.67 -6.12
CA ILE A 69 -21.89 -7.59 -4.74
C ILE A 69 -22.40 -8.97 -4.32
N LEU A 70 -21.74 -9.56 -3.32
CA LEU A 70 -22.19 -10.78 -2.66
C LEU A 70 -23.14 -10.43 -1.52
N VAL A 71 -24.34 -10.99 -1.52
CA VAL A 71 -25.27 -10.87 -0.38
C VAL A 71 -25.13 -12.12 0.48
N LEU A 72 -24.49 -11.99 1.63
CA LEU A 72 -24.16 -13.10 2.53
C LEU A 72 -25.04 -13.07 3.79
N SER A 73 -25.20 -14.24 4.42
CA SER A 73 -25.84 -14.36 5.74
C SER A 73 -25.40 -15.61 6.48
N GLY A 74 -25.03 -15.47 7.76
CA GLY A 74 -24.63 -16.59 8.60
C GLY A 74 -25.72 -17.61 8.94
N LYS A 75 -27.00 -17.26 8.79
CA LYS A 75 -28.14 -18.17 9.01
C LYS A 75 -29.23 -18.00 7.95
N GLY A 76 -30.04 -19.05 7.77
CA GLY A 76 -31.27 -18.97 6.97
C GLY A 76 -32.35 -18.09 7.61
N GLY A 77 -33.23 -17.52 6.79
CA GLY A 77 -34.41 -16.80 7.25
C GLY A 77 -34.20 -15.34 7.67
N VAL A 78 -33.05 -14.73 7.37
CA VAL A 78 -32.81 -13.27 7.60
C VAL A 78 -33.43 -12.37 6.52
N GLY A 79 -34.08 -12.94 5.50
CA GLY A 79 -34.61 -12.18 4.35
C GLY A 79 -33.53 -11.76 3.34
N LYS A 80 -32.53 -12.61 3.11
CA LYS A 80 -31.43 -12.37 2.17
C LYS A 80 -31.91 -12.19 0.72
N SER A 81 -32.71 -13.13 0.20
CA SER A 81 -33.21 -13.09 -1.18
C SER A 81 -34.18 -11.93 -1.43
N SER A 82 -35.04 -11.63 -0.44
CA SER A 82 -35.91 -10.45 -0.50
C SER A 82 -35.12 -9.14 -0.48
N PHE A 83 -34.05 -9.08 0.31
CA PHE A 83 -33.11 -7.96 0.30
C PHE A 83 -32.38 -7.83 -1.04
N ALA A 84 -31.81 -8.92 -1.58
CA ALA A 84 -31.09 -8.91 -2.85
C ALA A 84 -31.98 -8.46 -4.02
N THR A 85 -33.23 -8.94 -4.07
CA THR A 85 -34.24 -8.53 -5.05
C THR A 85 -34.51 -7.03 -5.01
N ASN A 86 -34.85 -6.51 -3.82
CA ASN A 86 -35.19 -5.10 -3.68
C ASN A 86 -33.96 -4.19 -3.84
N LEU A 87 -32.77 -4.66 -3.47
CA LEU A 87 -31.53 -3.93 -3.72
C LEU A 87 -31.25 -3.80 -5.22
N ALA A 88 -31.44 -4.89 -5.99
CA ALA A 88 -31.28 -4.88 -7.45
C ALA A 88 -32.23 -3.87 -8.10
N ARG A 89 -33.52 -3.90 -7.73
CA ARG A 89 -34.50 -2.90 -8.19
C ARG A 89 -34.14 -1.47 -7.77
N ALA A 90 -33.65 -1.26 -6.56
CA ALA A 90 -33.26 0.06 -6.07
C ALA A 90 -32.06 0.65 -6.81
N ILE A 91 -31.09 -0.18 -7.20
CA ILE A 91 -29.96 0.25 -8.05
C ILE A 91 -30.42 0.47 -9.49
N ALA A 92 -31.25 -0.41 -10.04
CA ALA A 92 -31.80 -0.30 -11.39
C ALA A 92 -32.75 0.90 -11.57
N ALA A 93 -33.26 1.48 -10.48
CA ALA A 93 -34.01 2.73 -10.54
C ALA A 93 -33.22 3.89 -11.18
N ASP A 94 -31.88 3.86 -11.16
CA ASP A 94 -31.06 4.70 -12.05
C ASP A 94 -30.91 4.03 -13.42
N GLN A 95 -31.68 4.54 -14.40
CA GLN A 95 -31.72 4.03 -15.78
C GLN A 95 -30.37 4.14 -16.53
N LYS A 96 -29.36 4.80 -15.95
CA LYS A 96 -28.00 4.83 -16.50
C LYS A 96 -27.17 3.60 -16.14
N LEU A 97 -27.60 2.83 -15.13
CA LEU A 97 -26.88 1.68 -14.62
C LEU A 97 -27.46 0.39 -15.19
N GLN A 98 -26.59 -0.52 -15.60
CA GLN A 98 -26.96 -1.89 -15.99
C GLN A 98 -26.74 -2.85 -14.81
N VAL A 99 -27.79 -3.57 -14.42
CA VAL A 99 -27.81 -4.40 -13.21
C VAL A 99 -28.15 -5.85 -13.56
N GLY A 100 -27.34 -6.78 -13.07
CA GLY A 100 -27.61 -8.21 -13.09
C GLY A 100 -27.90 -8.75 -11.70
N LEU A 101 -28.82 -9.71 -11.60
CA LEU A 101 -29.12 -10.44 -10.37
C LEU A 101 -28.96 -11.95 -10.61
N LEU A 102 -28.05 -12.58 -9.87
CA LEU A 102 -27.78 -14.01 -9.96
C LEU A 102 -28.24 -14.73 -8.71
N ASP A 103 -29.08 -15.74 -8.90
CA ASP A 103 -29.52 -16.66 -7.86
C ASP A 103 -28.59 -17.87 -7.77
N VAL A 104 -27.77 -17.92 -6.72
CA VAL A 104 -26.91 -19.07 -6.41
C VAL A 104 -27.50 -19.93 -5.30
N ASP A 105 -28.59 -19.48 -4.66
CA ASP A 105 -29.29 -20.22 -3.62
C ASP A 105 -30.20 -21.28 -4.25
N ILE A 106 -29.60 -22.32 -4.83
CA ILE A 106 -30.25 -23.41 -5.58
C ILE A 106 -31.41 -24.08 -4.81
N CYS A 107 -31.41 -23.99 -3.48
CA CYS A 107 -32.41 -24.60 -2.60
C CYS A 107 -33.39 -23.57 -1.99
N GLY A 108 -33.21 -22.28 -2.27
CA GLY A 108 -34.00 -21.17 -1.76
C GLY A 108 -35.23 -20.85 -2.61
N PRO A 109 -36.11 -19.93 -2.14
CA PRO A 109 -37.22 -19.44 -2.93
C PRO A 109 -36.71 -18.72 -4.19
N SER A 110 -37.34 -19.00 -5.34
CA SER A 110 -36.87 -18.50 -6.64
C SER A 110 -36.95 -16.97 -6.74
N LEU A 111 -35.80 -16.34 -7.00
CA LEU A 111 -35.70 -14.92 -7.37
C LEU A 111 -36.62 -14.59 -8.56
N ALA A 112 -36.84 -15.54 -9.48
CA ALA A 112 -37.73 -15.35 -10.62
C ALA A 112 -39.19 -15.10 -10.19
N ARG A 113 -39.66 -15.75 -9.11
CA ARG A 113 -40.99 -15.51 -8.57
C ARG A 113 -41.11 -14.11 -7.95
N MET A 114 -40.13 -13.74 -7.12
CA MET A 114 -40.09 -12.41 -6.48
C MET A 114 -40.02 -11.26 -7.50
N LEU A 115 -39.52 -11.53 -8.69
CA LEU A 115 -39.42 -10.57 -9.79
C LEU A 115 -40.59 -10.62 -10.78
N GLY A 116 -41.53 -11.56 -10.63
CA GLY A 116 -42.69 -11.72 -11.53
C GLY A 116 -42.38 -12.37 -12.88
N VAL A 117 -41.20 -13.00 -13.02
CA VAL A 117 -40.71 -13.60 -14.27
C VAL A 117 -40.59 -15.12 -14.20
N GLU A 118 -41.20 -15.77 -13.21
CA GLU A 118 -41.13 -17.23 -13.02
C GLU A 118 -41.62 -18.07 -14.21
N ASN A 119 -42.39 -17.46 -15.12
CA ASN A 119 -42.92 -18.11 -16.33
C ASN A 119 -42.05 -17.94 -17.58
N GLU A 120 -40.98 -17.16 -17.48
CA GLU A 120 -40.00 -17.02 -18.53
C GLU A 120 -39.06 -18.24 -18.61
N ALA A 121 -38.37 -18.36 -19.74
CA ALA A 121 -37.37 -19.40 -19.97
C ALA A 121 -36.07 -18.78 -20.47
N VAL A 122 -34.94 -19.35 -20.07
CA VAL A 122 -33.64 -18.93 -20.57
C VAL A 122 -33.38 -19.55 -21.93
N HIS A 123 -32.86 -18.76 -22.86
CA HIS A 123 -32.47 -19.23 -24.18
C HIS A 123 -30.99 -19.65 -24.17
N GLU A 124 -30.74 -20.90 -24.54
CA GLU A 124 -29.38 -21.43 -24.75
C GLU A 124 -28.95 -21.23 -26.21
N SER A 125 -27.79 -20.63 -26.40
CA SER A 125 -27.18 -20.35 -27.70
C SER A 125 -25.72 -20.80 -27.72
N GLY A 126 -25.05 -20.68 -28.88
CA GLY A 126 -23.61 -20.93 -28.98
C GLY A 126 -22.74 -20.00 -28.13
N GLU A 127 -23.29 -18.86 -27.69
CA GLU A 127 -22.61 -17.90 -26.80
C GLU A 127 -22.89 -18.16 -25.31
N GLY A 128 -23.74 -19.13 -24.98
CA GLY A 128 -24.17 -19.46 -23.61
C GLY A 128 -25.66 -19.18 -23.34
N TRP A 129 -26.03 -19.09 -22.07
CA TRP A 129 -27.38 -18.80 -21.60
C TRP A 129 -27.66 -17.29 -21.59
N SER A 130 -28.78 -16.90 -22.19
CA SER A 130 -29.27 -15.52 -22.14
C SER A 130 -30.05 -15.29 -20.84
N THR A 131 -29.78 -14.17 -20.17
CA THR A 131 -30.51 -13.74 -18.97
C THR A 131 -31.95 -13.34 -19.30
N VAL A 132 -32.84 -13.44 -18.32
CA VAL A 132 -34.22 -12.93 -18.44
C VAL A 132 -34.24 -11.48 -17.98
N TYR A 133 -34.74 -10.56 -18.81
CA TYR A 133 -34.88 -9.15 -18.43
C TYR A 133 -36.18 -8.92 -17.66
N VAL A 134 -36.07 -8.31 -16.49
CA VAL A 134 -37.21 -7.88 -15.66
C VAL A 134 -37.61 -6.45 -16.02
N GLU A 135 -36.61 -5.61 -16.28
CA GLU A 135 -36.71 -4.23 -16.76
C GLU A 135 -35.63 -4.02 -17.83
N ASP A 136 -35.68 -2.92 -18.60
CA ASP A 136 -34.72 -2.64 -19.69
C ASP A 136 -33.24 -2.68 -19.23
N ASN A 137 -32.98 -2.38 -17.95
CA ASN A 137 -31.65 -2.33 -17.35
C ASN A 137 -31.45 -3.29 -16.16
N LEU A 138 -32.38 -4.22 -15.93
CA LEU A 138 -32.31 -5.23 -14.88
C LEU A 138 -32.55 -6.62 -15.45
N SER A 139 -31.50 -7.46 -15.45
CA SER A 139 -31.59 -8.86 -15.88
C SER A 139 -31.36 -9.83 -14.72
N VAL A 140 -31.96 -11.02 -14.80
CA VAL A 140 -31.88 -12.06 -13.79
C VAL A 140 -31.51 -13.41 -14.40
N MET A 141 -30.71 -14.17 -13.66
CA MET A 141 -30.49 -15.59 -13.90
C MET A 141 -30.78 -16.36 -12.62
N SER A 142 -31.63 -17.39 -12.72
CA SER A 142 -31.93 -18.29 -11.60
C SER A 142 -32.04 -19.74 -12.05
N ILE A 143 -31.79 -20.66 -11.11
CA ILE A 143 -31.96 -22.09 -11.32
C ILE A 143 -33.38 -22.45 -11.74
N ALA A 144 -34.38 -21.66 -11.34
CA ALA A 144 -35.78 -21.93 -11.64
C ALA A 144 -36.07 -21.98 -13.15
N PHE A 145 -35.32 -21.25 -13.97
CA PHE A 145 -35.45 -21.30 -15.43
C PHE A 145 -34.92 -22.60 -16.06
N LEU A 146 -34.10 -23.35 -15.32
CA LEU A 146 -33.47 -24.60 -15.76
C LEU A 146 -34.19 -25.85 -15.22
N LEU A 147 -35.21 -25.68 -14.37
CA LEU A 147 -35.98 -26.79 -13.81
C LEU A 147 -37.19 -27.12 -14.69
N ASN A 148 -37.36 -28.41 -15.00
CA ASN A 148 -38.50 -28.90 -15.79
C ASN A 148 -39.84 -28.84 -15.03
N VAL A 149 -39.78 -28.84 -13.70
CA VAL A 149 -40.94 -28.76 -12.79
C VAL A 149 -40.60 -27.73 -11.71
N LYS A 150 -41.40 -26.66 -11.63
CA LYS A 150 -41.05 -25.46 -10.84
C LYS A 150 -41.13 -25.66 -9.33
N ASP A 151 -41.91 -26.65 -8.87
CA ASP A 151 -42.11 -26.96 -7.44
C ASP A 151 -41.32 -28.19 -6.96
N ASP A 152 -40.48 -28.78 -7.82
CA ASP A 152 -39.68 -29.94 -7.42
C ASP A 152 -38.58 -29.54 -6.44
N ALA A 153 -38.50 -30.23 -5.31
CA ALA A 153 -37.41 -30.04 -4.37
C ALA A 153 -36.07 -30.42 -5.03
N VAL A 154 -35.16 -29.45 -5.13
CA VAL A 154 -33.83 -29.64 -5.72
C VAL A 154 -32.92 -30.39 -4.75
N ILE A 155 -32.96 -31.73 -4.77
CA ILE A 155 -32.11 -32.59 -3.92
C ILE A 155 -30.82 -32.95 -4.69
N TRP A 156 -29.87 -32.02 -4.78
CA TRP A 156 -28.60 -32.22 -5.48
C TRP A 156 -27.43 -32.39 -4.51
N ARG A 157 -26.50 -33.31 -4.83
CA ARG A 157 -25.24 -33.48 -4.08
C ARG A 157 -24.25 -32.35 -4.39
N GLY A 158 -23.39 -32.01 -3.44
CA GLY A 158 -22.43 -30.89 -3.50
C GLY A 158 -21.66 -30.74 -4.83
N PRO A 159 -21.07 -31.80 -5.42
CA PRO A 159 -20.36 -31.68 -6.70
C PRO A 159 -21.23 -31.18 -7.86
N ARG A 160 -22.50 -31.58 -7.91
CA ARG A 160 -23.45 -31.14 -8.95
C ARG A 160 -23.85 -29.68 -8.76
N LYS A 161 -23.97 -29.23 -7.50
CA LYS A 161 -24.21 -27.82 -7.18
C LYS A 161 -23.01 -26.94 -7.56
N ASN A 162 -21.79 -27.36 -7.22
CA ASN A 162 -20.57 -26.64 -7.58
C ASN A 162 -20.39 -26.54 -9.11
N GLN A 163 -20.70 -27.60 -9.87
CA GLN A 163 -20.73 -27.54 -11.33
C GLN A 163 -21.76 -26.53 -11.84
N MET A 164 -22.94 -26.44 -11.22
CA MET A 164 -23.95 -25.47 -11.62
C MET A 164 -23.52 -24.03 -11.35
N ILE A 165 -22.94 -23.76 -10.17
CA ILE A 165 -22.37 -22.44 -9.83
C ILE A 165 -21.36 -22.02 -10.89
N LYS A 166 -20.47 -22.96 -11.24
CA LYS A 166 -19.44 -22.74 -12.24
C LYS A 166 -20.03 -22.42 -13.62
N LYS A 167 -21.08 -23.15 -14.04
CA LYS A 167 -21.82 -22.85 -15.25
C LYS A 167 -22.50 -21.50 -15.20
N PHE A 168 -23.09 -21.10 -14.07
CA PHE A 168 -23.67 -19.76 -13.95
C PHE A 168 -22.62 -18.65 -14.15
N LEU A 169 -21.39 -18.86 -13.69
CA LEU A 169 -20.31 -17.89 -13.87
C LEU A 169 -19.69 -17.92 -15.27
N ALA A 170 -19.63 -19.08 -15.94
CA ALA A 170 -18.94 -19.26 -17.22
C ALA A 170 -19.87 -19.13 -18.45
N ASP A 171 -21.11 -19.62 -18.33
CA ASP A 171 -22.02 -19.84 -19.46
C ASP A 171 -23.10 -18.75 -19.54
N VAL A 172 -23.36 -17.98 -18.48
CA VAL A 172 -24.39 -16.92 -18.52
C VAL A 172 -23.83 -15.68 -19.19
N ASN A 173 -24.45 -15.25 -20.28
CA ASN A 173 -24.09 -14.04 -20.98
C ASN A 173 -24.75 -12.81 -20.34
N TRP A 174 -23.99 -12.08 -19.53
CA TRP A 174 -24.45 -10.88 -18.83
C TRP A 174 -24.36 -9.59 -19.65
N GLY A 175 -23.61 -9.57 -20.75
CA GLY A 175 -23.32 -8.33 -21.48
C GLY A 175 -22.45 -7.36 -20.66
N GLU A 176 -22.71 -6.05 -20.78
CA GLU A 176 -22.06 -5.01 -19.98
C GLU A 176 -22.89 -4.70 -18.73
N LEU A 177 -22.32 -4.90 -17.54
CA LEU A 177 -22.99 -4.60 -16.28
C LEU A 177 -22.16 -3.63 -15.42
N ASP A 178 -22.84 -2.67 -14.81
CA ASP A 178 -22.27 -1.85 -13.74
C ASP A 178 -22.22 -2.61 -12.41
N TYR A 179 -23.27 -3.40 -12.14
CA TYR A 179 -23.42 -4.16 -10.89
C TYR A 179 -23.98 -5.57 -11.16
N LEU A 180 -23.29 -6.59 -10.67
CA LEU A 180 -23.84 -7.94 -10.54
C LEU A 180 -24.05 -8.26 -9.06
N ILE A 181 -25.31 -8.40 -8.66
CA ILE A 181 -25.69 -8.80 -7.30
C ILE A 181 -25.86 -10.32 -7.30
N ILE A 182 -25.23 -11.00 -6.35
CA ILE A 182 -25.31 -12.45 -6.22
C ILE A 182 -25.96 -12.80 -4.89
N ASP A 183 -27.14 -13.42 -4.96
CA ASP A 183 -27.81 -14.01 -3.82
C ASP A 183 -27.16 -15.37 -3.52
N THR A 184 -26.32 -15.43 -2.49
CA THR A 184 -25.65 -16.68 -2.11
C THR A 184 -26.60 -17.54 -1.29
N PRO A 185 -26.40 -18.87 -1.15
CA PRO A 185 -27.11 -19.65 -0.13
C PRO A 185 -26.95 -19.13 1.33
N PRO A 186 -27.52 -19.79 2.35
CA PRO A 186 -27.27 -19.44 3.76
C PRO A 186 -26.09 -20.20 4.39
N GLY A 187 -25.38 -19.57 5.34
CA GLY A 187 -24.34 -20.19 6.19
C GLY A 187 -22.94 -20.21 5.57
N THR A 188 -22.09 -21.15 6.01
CA THR A 188 -20.71 -21.33 5.50
C THR A 188 -20.60 -22.57 4.59
N SER A 189 -21.59 -22.79 3.73
CA SER A 189 -21.68 -24.02 2.94
C SER A 189 -20.60 -24.09 1.84
N ASP A 190 -20.35 -25.29 1.31
CA ASP A 190 -19.36 -25.53 0.24
C ASP A 190 -19.63 -24.69 -1.02
N GLU A 191 -20.91 -24.42 -1.30
CA GLU A 191 -21.36 -23.58 -2.42
C GLU A 191 -20.80 -22.16 -2.31
N HIS A 192 -20.80 -21.57 -1.11
CA HIS A 192 -20.28 -20.22 -0.88
C HIS A 192 -18.78 -20.14 -1.06
N ILE A 193 -18.07 -21.13 -0.52
CA ILE A 193 -16.62 -21.23 -0.62
C ILE A 193 -16.22 -21.34 -2.08
N SER A 194 -16.91 -22.19 -2.84
CA SER A 194 -16.63 -22.41 -4.26
C SER A 194 -16.86 -21.15 -5.10
N LEU A 195 -18.00 -20.48 -4.90
CA LEU A 195 -18.33 -19.22 -5.57
C LEU A 195 -17.26 -18.16 -5.34
N VAL A 196 -16.90 -17.93 -4.07
CA VAL A 196 -15.89 -16.91 -3.72
C VAL A 196 -14.51 -17.26 -4.28
N GLN A 197 -14.11 -18.54 -4.22
CA GLN A 197 -12.84 -18.98 -4.81
C GLN A 197 -12.76 -18.69 -6.30
N TYR A 198 -13.81 -19.01 -7.07
CA TYR A 198 -13.85 -18.72 -8.49
C TYR A 198 -13.76 -17.22 -8.79
N LEU A 199 -14.54 -16.40 -8.07
CA LEU A 199 -14.54 -14.95 -8.26
C LEU A 199 -13.19 -14.31 -7.87
N GLN A 200 -12.49 -14.83 -6.85
CA GLN A 200 -11.19 -14.29 -6.44
C GLN A 200 -10.07 -14.58 -7.44
N MET A 201 -10.13 -15.72 -8.13
CA MET A 201 -9.13 -16.09 -9.12
C MET A 201 -9.20 -15.23 -10.40
N ILE A 202 -10.28 -14.49 -10.60
CA ILE A 202 -10.46 -13.60 -11.77
C ILE A 202 -10.15 -12.12 -11.49
N GLY A 203 -9.97 -11.73 -10.23
CA GLY A 203 -9.48 -10.38 -9.86
C GLY A 203 -10.52 -9.24 -9.92
N SER A 204 -11.81 -9.54 -10.04
CA SER A 204 -12.88 -8.54 -10.08
C SER A 204 -13.04 -7.78 -8.75
N ALA A 205 -13.60 -6.57 -8.81
CA ALA A 205 -13.96 -5.80 -7.62
C ALA A 205 -15.16 -6.45 -6.89
N ILE A 206 -14.86 -7.30 -5.91
CA ILE A 206 -15.85 -8.05 -5.12
C ILE A 206 -16.04 -7.38 -3.77
N GLY A 207 -17.28 -7.04 -3.45
CA GLY A 207 -17.67 -6.62 -2.10
C GLY A 207 -18.80 -7.49 -1.54
N ALA A 208 -18.84 -7.69 -0.23
CA ALA A 208 -19.87 -8.44 0.46
C ALA A 208 -20.72 -7.55 1.36
N ILE A 209 -22.04 -7.72 1.29
CA ILE A 209 -23.00 -7.17 2.24
C ILE A 209 -23.48 -8.32 3.13
N LEU A 210 -23.36 -8.14 4.44
CA LEU A 210 -23.79 -9.12 5.43
C LEU A 210 -25.20 -8.77 5.89
N VAL A 211 -26.16 -9.67 5.68
CA VAL A 211 -27.55 -9.49 6.10
C VAL A 211 -27.78 -10.26 7.39
N THR A 212 -28.31 -9.58 8.41
CA THR A 212 -28.59 -10.18 9.72
C THR A 212 -29.88 -9.64 10.31
N THR A 213 -30.36 -10.23 11.40
CA THR A 213 -31.51 -9.75 12.18
C THR A 213 -31.07 -9.39 13.61
N PRO A 214 -31.84 -8.58 14.37
CA PRO A 214 -31.40 -8.08 15.68
C PRO A 214 -31.13 -9.14 16.77
N GLN A 215 -31.63 -10.37 16.63
CA GLN A 215 -31.41 -11.43 17.62
C GLN A 215 -29.93 -11.76 17.76
N GLU A 216 -29.45 -11.92 18.99
CA GLU A 216 -28.07 -12.29 19.28
C GLU A 216 -27.62 -13.59 18.57
N VAL A 217 -28.52 -14.56 18.44
CA VAL A 217 -28.24 -15.81 17.71
C VAL A 217 -27.87 -15.54 16.24
N SER A 218 -28.52 -14.56 15.60
CA SER A 218 -28.16 -14.14 14.23
C SER A 218 -26.80 -13.45 14.17
N LEU A 219 -26.52 -12.60 15.15
CA LEU A 219 -25.28 -11.83 15.22
C LEU A 219 -24.08 -12.73 15.49
N GLN A 220 -24.24 -13.79 16.29
CA GLN A 220 -23.18 -14.78 16.54
C GLN A 220 -22.71 -15.47 15.25
N ASP A 221 -23.60 -15.74 14.31
CA ASP A 221 -23.22 -16.36 13.04
C ASP A 221 -22.46 -15.37 12.14
N VAL A 222 -22.83 -14.08 12.15
CA VAL A 222 -22.05 -13.03 11.49
C VAL A 222 -20.68 -12.85 12.14
N ARG A 223 -20.59 -12.92 13.48
CA ARG A 223 -19.29 -12.86 14.17
C ARG A 223 -18.34 -13.97 13.71
N LYS A 224 -18.85 -15.19 13.49
CA LYS A 224 -18.08 -16.31 12.92
C LYS A 224 -17.71 -16.11 11.44
N GLU A 225 -18.43 -15.26 10.71
CA GLU A 225 -18.10 -14.96 9.31
C GLU A 225 -16.99 -13.92 9.16
N VAL A 226 -16.84 -13.01 10.13
CA VAL A 226 -16.12 -11.73 9.93
C VAL A 226 -14.84 -11.54 10.75
N CYS A 227 -14.64 -12.21 11.89
CA CYS A 227 -13.66 -11.85 12.94
C CYS A 227 -12.40 -11.08 12.45
N SER A 228 -12.36 -9.79 12.79
CA SER A 228 -11.28 -8.83 12.54
C SER A 228 -10.24 -8.87 13.66
N ASP A 229 -8.98 -8.53 13.35
CA ASP A 229 -7.95 -8.40 14.36
C ASP A 229 -8.26 -7.17 15.24
N ILE A 230 -8.71 -7.39 16.48
CA ILE A 230 -8.67 -6.36 17.51
C ILE A 230 -7.31 -6.47 18.21
N ILE A 231 -6.41 -5.54 17.90
CA ILE A 231 -5.34 -5.16 18.84
C ILE A 231 -6.01 -4.24 19.85
N VAL A 232 -6.38 -4.77 21.02
CA VAL A 232 -6.78 -3.92 22.15
C VAL A 232 -5.50 -3.51 22.87
N ASP A 233 -5.07 -2.27 22.69
CA ASP A 233 -4.21 -1.60 23.67
C ASP A 233 -5.07 -1.31 24.90
N ASN A 234 -5.15 -2.23 25.87
CA ASN A 234 -5.47 -1.98 27.27
C ASN A 234 -5.40 -3.27 28.11
N GLU A 235 -4.63 -3.24 29.20
CA GLU A 235 -4.32 -4.38 30.10
C GLU A 235 -5.47 -4.88 30.99
N GLU A 236 -6.73 -4.49 30.79
CA GLU A 236 -7.81 -4.79 31.76
C GLU A 236 -8.98 -5.69 31.29
N LEU A 237 -8.88 -6.40 30.16
CA LEU A 237 -9.88 -7.41 29.77
C LEU A 237 -9.26 -8.72 29.29
N VAL A 238 -8.36 -9.27 30.09
CA VAL A 238 -7.92 -10.68 29.98
C VAL A 238 -8.95 -11.57 30.67
N ASN A 239 -10.08 -11.89 30.01
CA ASN A 239 -10.92 -13.07 30.32
C ASN A 239 -12.07 -13.38 29.33
N VAL A 240 -11.96 -12.99 28.05
CA VAL A 240 -12.83 -13.55 26.97
C VAL A 240 -11.99 -14.02 25.78
N PHE A 241 -10.82 -14.63 26.05
CA PHE A 241 -10.00 -15.28 25.05
C PHE A 241 -9.93 -16.77 25.37
N LEU A 242 -10.92 -17.54 24.91
CA LEU A 242 -10.85 -19.02 24.86
C LEU A 242 -11.89 -19.70 23.95
N TYR A 243 -12.66 -18.98 23.12
CA TYR A 243 -13.59 -19.59 22.16
C TYR A 243 -13.62 -18.86 20.81
N CYS A 244 -12.58 -18.98 20.00
CA CYS A 244 -12.72 -18.81 18.54
C CYS A 244 -11.54 -19.43 17.77
N ASN A 245 -11.31 -20.74 17.93
CA ASN A 245 -10.29 -21.48 17.16
C ASN A 245 -10.86 -22.16 15.90
N SER A 246 -12.08 -21.85 15.46
CA SER A 246 -12.70 -22.52 14.32
C SER A 246 -13.67 -21.60 13.57
N VAL A 247 -13.46 -21.49 12.25
CA VAL A 247 -14.34 -20.90 11.19
C VAL A 247 -14.28 -19.36 11.05
N ASN A 248 -13.68 -18.84 9.98
CA ASN A 248 -13.70 -17.40 9.61
C ASN A 248 -13.68 -17.26 8.07
N PHE A 249 -14.85 -17.20 7.44
CA PHE A 249 -15.00 -17.27 5.98
C PHE A 249 -14.40 -16.07 5.24
N CYS A 250 -14.84 -14.84 5.53
CA CYS A 250 -14.40 -13.64 4.80
C CYS A 250 -12.91 -13.35 5.00
N ARG A 251 -12.33 -13.71 6.16
CA ARG A 251 -10.89 -13.62 6.42
C ARG A 251 -10.08 -14.63 5.61
N LYS A 252 -10.52 -15.90 5.58
CA LYS A 252 -9.82 -16.96 4.84
C LYS A 252 -9.89 -16.72 3.34
N THR A 253 -11.02 -16.21 2.86
CA THR A 253 -11.19 -15.90 1.45
C THR A 253 -10.54 -14.56 1.10
N LYS A 254 -10.54 -13.53 1.96
CA LYS A 254 -10.13 -12.14 1.65
C LYS A 254 -11.16 -11.37 0.82
N VAL A 255 -12.45 -11.61 1.04
CA VAL A 255 -13.52 -10.79 0.45
C VAL A 255 -13.67 -9.49 1.23
N ASN A 256 -13.76 -8.36 0.53
CA ASN A 256 -14.01 -7.07 1.15
C ASN A 256 -15.44 -6.98 1.70
N ILE A 257 -15.62 -6.61 2.95
CA ILE A 257 -16.96 -6.42 3.55
C ILE A 257 -17.35 -4.95 3.36
N ILE A 258 -18.34 -4.69 2.51
CA ILE A 258 -18.90 -3.36 2.28
C ILE A 258 -19.58 -2.85 3.57
N GLY A 259 -20.28 -3.74 4.25
CA GLY A 259 -20.91 -3.46 5.54
C GLY A 259 -22.03 -4.45 5.88
N VAL A 260 -22.73 -4.14 6.96
CA VAL A 260 -23.80 -4.97 7.52
C VAL A 260 -25.15 -4.28 7.33
N VAL A 261 -26.19 -5.06 7.00
CA VAL A 261 -27.58 -4.62 7.01
C VAL A 261 -28.34 -5.39 8.10
N GLU A 262 -28.95 -4.66 9.02
CA GLU A 262 -29.86 -5.23 10.01
C GLU A 262 -31.28 -5.28 9.42
N ASN A 263 -31.66 -6.40 8.83
CA ASN A 263 -33.00 -6.61 8.30
C ASN A 263 -33.99 -6.97 9.41
N MET A 264 -35.28 -6.71 9.17
CA MET A 264 -36.36 -6.90 10.15
C MET A 264 -36.05 -6.22 11.50
N SER A 265 -35.43 -5.04 11.46
CA SER A 265 -34.94 -4.31 12.64
C SER A 265 -36.08 -3.89 13.58
N SER A 266 -37.24 -3.64 13.01
CA SER A 266 -38.47 -3.22 13.69
C SER A 266 -39.69 -3.48 12.80
N PHE A 267 -40.87 -3.58 13.38
CA PHE A 267 -42.15 -3.59 12.67
C PHE A 267 -42.78 -2.20 12.72
N ILE A 268 -43.19 -1.66 11.58
CA ILE A 268 -43.93 -0.40 11.49
C ILE A 268 -45.40 -0.75 11.26
N CYS A 269 -46.27 -0.42 12.21
CA CYS A 269 -47.69 -0.68 12.08
C CYS A 269 -48.30 0.15 10.93
N PRO A 270 -48.92 -0.47 9.90
CA PRO A 270 -49.45 0.26 8.76
C PRO A 270 -50.67 1.14 9.14
N CYS A 271 -51.36 0.84 10.25
CA CYS A 271 -52.55 1.59 10.67
C CYS A 271 -52.22 2.90 11.40
N CYS A 272 -51.13 2.93 12.16
CA CYS A 272 -50.82 4.06 13.06
C CYS A 272 -49.36 4.52 13.05
N GLY A 273 -48.47 3.86 12.29
CA GLY A 273 -47.05 4.19 12.21
C GLY A 273 -46.23 3.79 13.45
N THR A 274 -46.85 3.18 14.47
CA THR A 274 -46.13 2.75 15.68
C THR A 274 -45.03 1.76 15.32
N VAL A 275 -43.80 2.08 15.73
CA VAL A 275 -42.62 1.23 15.55
C VAL A 275 -42.47 0.32 16.77
N THR A 276 -42.43 -0.99 16.54
CA THR A 276 -42.24 -2.00 17.59
C THR A 276 -41.02 -2.86 17.28
N ALA A 277 -40.19 -3.13 18.28
CA ALA A 277 -39.10 -4.09 18.12
C ALA A 277 -39.67 -5.50 17.91
N LEU A 278 -39.32 -6.12 16.78
CA LEU A 278 -39.67 -7.51 16.49
C LEU A 278 -38.88 -8.49 17.36
N PHE A 279 -37.64 -8.10 17.67
CA PHE A 279 -36.68 -8.92 18.37
C PHE A 279 -35.95 -8.10 19.45
N PRO A 280 -35.62 -8.70 20.60
CA PRO A 280 -34.85 -8.03 21.63
C PRO A 280 -33.41 -7.78 21.16
N LYS A 281 -32.92 -6.53 21.31
CA LYS A 281 -31.53 -6.13 21.05
C LYS A 281 -30.66 -6.34 22.30
N SER A 282 -30.57 -7.57 22.80
CA SER A 282 -29.91 -7.90 24.09
C SER A 282 -28.45 -7.46 24.21
N THR A 283 -27.77 -7.24 23.07
CA THR A 283 -26.36 -6.84 22.96
C THR A 283 -26.17 -5.56 22.13
N GLY A 284 -27.26 -4.80 21.90
CA GLY A 284 -27.23 -3.62 21.04
C GLY A 284 -27.48 -3.89 19.55
N GLY A 285 -27.84 -5.13 19.17
CA GLY A 285 -28.17 -5.48 17.79
C GLY A 285 -26.95 -5.44 16.86
N ALA A 286 -27.19 -5.29 15.56
CA ALA A 286 -26.13 -5.17 14.56
C ALA A 286 -25.27 -3.91 14.78
N GLU A 287 -25.81 -2.84 15.36
CA GLU A 287 -25.03 -1.65 15.70
C GLU A 287 -23.96 -1.96 16.75
N GLY A 288 -24.32 -2.69 17.81
CA GLY A 288 -23.38 -3.15 18.83
C GLY A 288 -22.30 -4.06 18.23
N MET A 289 -22.71 -5.05 17.43
CA MET A 289 -21.79 -5.95 16.74
C MET A 289 -20.85 -5.21 15.76
N CYS A 290 -21.36 -4.25 14.99
CA CYS A 290 -20.54 -3.48 14.06
C CYS A 290 -19.47 -2.65 14.78
N LYS A 291 -19.81 -2.05 15.93
CA LYS A 291 -18.83 -1.34 16.77
C LYS A 291 -17.77 -2.29 17.33
N GLU A 292 -18.19 -3.45 17.82
CA GLU A 292 -17.30 -4.50 18.34
C GLU A 292 -16.29 -4.98 17.26
N MET A 293 -16.77 -5.18 16.03
CA MET A 293 -15.97 -5.77 14.95
C MET A 293 -15.30 -4.74 14.03
N SER A 294 -15.44 -3.44 14.30
CA SER A 294 -15.00 -2.35 13.42
C SER A 294 -15.56 -2.45 11.99
N LEU A 295 -16.84 -2.83 11.87
CA LEU A 295 -17.57 -2.90 10.60
C LEU A 295 -18.50 -1.69 10.45
N ARG A 296 -18.84 -1.38 9.19
CA ARG A 296 -19.83 -0.36 8.87
C ARG A 296 -21.23 -0.97 8.90
N LEU A 297 -22.11 -0.44 9.76
CA LEU A 297 -23.55 -0.66 9.61
C LEU A 297 -24.06 0.23 8.46
N LEU A 298 -24.60 -0.38 7.41
CA LEU A 298 -25.13 0.33 6.24
C LEU A 298 -26.52 0.89 6.53
N LYS A 299 -27.44 0.02 6.95
CA LYS A 299 -28.83 0.34 7.25
C LYS A 299 -29.44 -0.64 8.26
N ALA A 300 -30.46 -0.17 8.96
CA ALA A 300 -31.39 -1.01 9.72
C ALA A 300 -32.77 -0.91 9.05
N LEU A 301 -33.20 -2.01 8.43
CA LEU A 301 -34.39 -2.04 7.58
C LEU A 301 -35.59 -2.60 8.36
N PRO A 302 -36.72 -1.86 8.46
CA PRO A 302 -37.92 -2.36 9.09
C PRO A 302 -38.57 -3.48 8.29
N LEU A 303 -39.34 -4.35 8.96
CA LEU A 303 -40.25 -5.28 8.31
C LEU A 303 -41.50 -4.52 7.85
N ASP A 304 -41.80 -4.63 6.56
CA ASP A 304 -43.04 -4.13 5.95
C ASP A 304 -43.80 -5.30 5.31
N THR A 305 -45.04 -5.52 5.75
CA THR A 305 -45.91 -6.57 5.21
C THR A 305 -46.31 -6.32 3.76
N LEU A 306 -46.33 -5.06 3.31
CA LEU A 306 -46.62 -4.72 1.91
C LEU A 306 -45.49 -5.17 0.97
N MET A 307 -44.23 -5.16 1.45
CA MET A 307 -43.11 -5.71 0.68
C MET A 307 -43.25 -7.22 0.51
N ALA A 308 -43.64 -7.93 1.57
CA ALA A 308 -43.88 -9.37 1.50
C ALA A 308 -44.98 -9.71 0.48
N ASP A 309 -46.10 -8.99 0.51
CA ASP A 309 -47.20 -9.16 -0.44
C ASP A 309 -46.77 -8.88 -1.89
N CYS A 310 -45.98 -7.82 -2.12
CA CYS A 310 -45.43 -7.56 -3.46
C CYS A 310 -44.53 -8.70 -3.94
N LEU A 311 -43.63 -9.20 -3.09
CA LEU A 311 -42.72 -10.30 -3.47
C LEU A 311 -43.46 -11.61 -3.74
N ASP A 312 -44.51 -11.92 -2.98
CA ASP A 312 -45.31 -13.14 -3.17
C ASP A 312 -46.07 -13.12 -4.52
N ASN A 313 -46.43 -11.92 -4.99
CA ASN A 313 -47.12 -11.66 -6.25
C ASN A 313 -46.19 -11.24 -7.41
N GLY A 314 -44.87 -11.15 -7.18
CA GLY A 314 -43.89 -10.75 -8.20
C GLY A 314 -43.94 -9.27 -8.62
N GLU A 315 -44.49 -8.40 -7.78
CA GLU A 315 -44.67 -6.97 -8.06
C GLU A 315 -43.46 -6.12 -7.59
N ASN A 316 -43.24 -4.99 -8.25
CA ASN A 316 -42.21 -4.02 -7.85
C ASN A 316 -42.67 -3.20 -6.63
N TYR A 317 -42.20 -3.58 -5.44
CA TYR A 317 -42.50 -2.88 -4.19
C TYR A 317 -42.09 -1.40 -4.19
N LEU A 318 -40.91 -1.08 -4.75
CA LEU A 318 -40.36 0.27 -4.76
C LEU A 318 -41.19 1.22 -5.65
N GLU A 319 -41.82 0.69 -6.69
CA GLU A 319 -42.71 1.43 -7.58
C GLU A 319 -44.14 1.52 -7.04
N LYS A 320 -44.65 0.44 -6.44
CA LYS A 320 -46.03 0.39 -5.90
C LYS A 320 -46.18 1.21 -4.63
N TYR A 321 -45.14 1.26 -3.78
CA TYR A 321 -45.14 1.97 -2.50
C TYR A 321 -43.90 2.86 -2.29
N PRO A 322 -43.61 3.84 -3.17
CA PRO A 322 -42.37 4.63 -3.14
C PRO A 322 -42.22 5.51 -1.90
N ASN A 323 -43.34 5.82 -1.25
CA ASN A 323 -43.39 6.65 -0.05
C ASN A 323 -43.30 5.85 1.26
N SER A 324 -43.21 4.52 1.20
CA SER A 324 -43.01 3.73 2.41
C SER A 324 -41.61 3.99 3.00
N CYS A 325 -41.49 3.83 4.32
CA CYS A 325 -40.21 3.97 4.99
C CYS A 325 -39.17 2.98 4.44
N LEU A 326 -39.56 1.72 4.22
CA LEU A 326 -38.65 0.70 3.71
C LEU A 326 -38.19 0.98 2.27
N ALA A 327 -39.07 1.46 1.39
CA ALA A 327 -38.69 1.82 0.02
C ALA A 327 -37.67 2.96 0.00
N GLN A 328 -37.88 3.99 0.82
CA GLN A 328 -36.93 5.10 0.97
C GLN A 328 -35.57 4.66 1.50
N GLU A 329 -35.55 3.70 2.44
CA GLU A 329 -34.31 3.13 2.97
C GLU A 329 -33.56 2.31 1.92
N PHE A 330 -34.24 1.54 1.07
CA PHE A 330 -33.62 0.85 -0.07
C PHE A 330 -33.04 1.82 -1.10
N MET A 331 -33.77 2.90 -1.45
CA MET A 331 -33.26 3.94 -2.34
C MET A 331 -32.05 4.67 -1.74
N SER A 332 -32.08 4.94 -0.44
CA SER A 332 -30.94 5.51 0.29
C SER A 332 -29.75 4.55 0.30
N LEU A 333 -29.98 3.25 0.48
CA LEU A 333 -28.93 2.23 0.43
C LEU A 333 -28.32 2.11 -0.97
N ALA A 334 -29.14 2.13 -2.03
CA ALA A 334 -28.66 2.14 -3.40
C ALA A 334 -27.73 3.34 -3.65
N ASN A 335 -28.15 4.55 -3.27
CA ASN A 335 -27.33 5.77 -3.36
C ASN A 335 -26.00 5.68 -2.61
N ILE A 336 -26.02 5.03 -1.45
CA ILE A 336 -24.80 4.70 -0.69
C ILE A 336 -23.93 3.80 -1.57
N LEU A 337 -24.43 2.65 -2.03
CA LEU A 337 -23.63 1.65 -2.76
C LEU A 337 -23.11 2.09 -4.13
N VAL A 338 -23.86 2.92 -4.86
CA VAL A 338 -23.42 3.43 -6.18
C VAL A 338 -22.37 4.54 -6.07
N HIS A 339 -22.12 5.06 -4.86
CA HIS A 339 -21.09 6.06 -4.66
C HIS A 339 -19.70 5.44 -4.89
N PRO A 340 -18.80 6.04 -5.70
CA PRO A 340 -17.49 5.47 -6.03
C PRO A 340 -16.66 5.09 -4.81
N SER A 341 -16.84 5.81 -3.70
CA SER A 341 -16.10 5.58 -2.45
C SER A 341 -16.41 4.25 -1.74
N ILE A 342 -17.50 3.55 -2.08
CA ILE A 342 -17.96 2.35 -1.37
C ILE A 342 -17.18 1.10 -1.79
N PHE A 343 -16.93 0.95 -3.08
CA PHE A 343 -15.98 -0.04 -3.57
C PHE A 343 -14.53 0.43 -3.33
N MET A 344 -14.30 1.74 -3.13
CA MET A 344 -13.02 2.25 -2.63
C MET A 344 -12.77 1.99 -1.14
N ALA A 345 -13.70 1.43 -0.37
CA ALA A 345 -13.37 0.92 0.96
C ALA A 345 -12.38 -0.27 0.92
N ALA A 346 -12.02 -0.75 -0.29
CA ALA A 346 -10.85 -1.61 -0.53
C ALA A 346 -9.89 -1.06 -1.61
N GLY A 347 -9.87 0.26 -1.83
CA GLY A 347 -8.89 0.96 -2.64
C GLY A 347 -7.99 1.84 -1.77
N LEU A 348 -6.68 1.67 -1.87
CA LEU A 348 -5.72 2.58 -1.23
C LEU A 348 -5.99 4.03 -1.68
N LYS A 349 -6.01 4.98 -0.75
CA LYS A 349 -6.10 6.42 -1.06
C LYS A 349 -4.91 6.83 -1.93
N ARG A 350 -5.18 7.67 -2.94
CA ARG A 350 -4.13 8.31 -3.74
C ARG A 350 -3.37 9.30 -2.88
N VAL A 351 -2.05 9.31 -2.99
CA VAL A 351 -1.16 10.13 -2.17
C VAL A 351 -0.36 11.06 -3.05
N VAL A 352 -0.35 12.35 -2.72
CA VAL A 352 0.36 13.37 -3.49
C VAL A 352 1.34 14.16 -2.63
N ILE A 353 2.39 14.68 -3.28
CA ILE A 353 3.36 15.59 -2.66
C ILE A 353 2.88 17.04 -2.89
N THR A 354 2.57 17.75 -1.79
CA THR A 354 2.05 19.13 -1.86
C THR A 354 3.01 20.19 -1.36
N GLY A 355 4.04 19.81 -0.57
CA GLY A 355 5.08 20.73 -0.10
C GLY A 355 6.45 20.07 -0.08
N ILE A 356 7.50 20.88 -0.28
CA ILE A 356 8.90 20.43 -0.30
C ILE A 356 9.75 21.41 0.51
N GLY A 357 10.59 20.87 1.39
CA GLY A 357 11.60 21.62 2.14
C GLY A 357 12.95 20.94 2.12
N ILE A 358 14.01 21.72 1.90
CA ILE A 358 15.35 21.21 1.61
C ILE A 358 16.41 22.02 2.33
N VAL A 359 17.35 21.30 2.94
CA VAL A 359 18.65 21.79 3.35
C VAL A 359 19.70 20.90 2.67
N SER A 360 20.60 21.50 1.89
CA SER A 360 21.59 20.76 1.11
C SER A 360 22.97 21.44 1.19
N PRO A 361 24.04 20.79 0.68
CA PRO A 361 25.35 21.41 0.54
C PRO A 361 25.40 22.65 -0.37
N PHE A 362 24.38 22.90 -1.19
CA PHE A 362 24.25 24.18 -1.92
C PHE A 362 23.64 25.31 -1.07
N GLY A 363 23.04 25.00 0.07
CA GLY A 363 22.28 25.93 0.90
C GLY A 363 20.89 25.41 1.26
N ILE A 364 20.16 26.27 1.99
CA ILE A 364 18.77 26.10 2.40
C ILE A 364 17.86 26.57 1.26
N GLY A 365 16.88 25.75 0.91
CA GLY A 365 15.83 26.13 -0.03
C GLY A 365 15.78 25.27 -1.28
N ARG A 366 14.58 24.78 -1.62
CA ARG A 366 14.36 23.93 -2.80
C ARG A 366 14.75 24.59 -4.12
N LYS A 367 14.61 25.93 -4.21
CA LYS A 367 15.00 26.70 -5.41
C LYS A 367 16.52 26.71 -5.62
N VAL A 368 17.28 26.97 -4.56
CA VAL A 368 18.75 27.04 -4.59
C VAL A 368 19.33 25.69 -5.02
N LEU A 369 18.83 24.59 -4.44
CA LEU A 369 19.21 23.25 -4.87
C LEU A 369 18.90 23.03 -6.36
N PHE A 370 17.63 23.22 -6.75
CA PHE A 370 17.19 22.86 -8.10
C PHE A 370 17.88 23.66 -9.21
N GLU A 371 18.14 24.96 -8.99
CA GLU A 371 18.86 25.79 -9.96
C GLU A 371 20.33 25.38 -10.13
N ASN A 372 21.00 24.96 -9.06
CA ASN A 372 22.36 24.46 -9.13
C ASN A 372 22.45 23.10 -9.85
N LEU A 373 21.46 22.22 -9.62
CA LEU A 373 21.35 20.95 -10.33
C LEU A 373 21.17 21.15 -11.85
N LEU A 374 20.29 22.07 -12.26
CA LEU A 374 20.08 22.40 -13.68
C LEU A 374 21.35 22.94 -14.36
N LYS A 375 22.20 23.67 -13.62
CA LYS A 375 23.49 24.19 -14.11
C LYS A 375 24.61 23.15 -14.10
N ASN A 376 24.33 21.93 -13.65
CA ASN A 376 25.29 20.85 -13.48
C ASN A 376 26.43 21.17 -12.49
N ASN A 377 26.16 21.99 -11.48
CA ASN A 377 27.15 22.39 -10.47
C ASN A 377 27.43 21.24 -9.48
N CYS A 378 28.59 21.28 -8.81
CA CYS A 378 28.97 20.37 -7.72
C CYS A 378 29.22 21.17 -6.44
N ALA A 379 28.62 20.74 -5.33
CA ALA A 379 28.74 21.37 -4.01
C ALA A 379 29.89 20.79 -3.17
N LEU A 380 30.48 19.67 -3.59
CA LEU A 380 31.53 18.99 -2.84
C LEU A 380 32.83 19.79 -2.86
N LYS A 381 33.46 19.91 -1.69
CA LYS A 381 34.72 20.64 -1.49
C LYS A 381 35.68 19.83 -0.63
N TYR A 382 36.97 20.01 -0.83
CA TYR A 382 37.97 19.46 0.07
C TYR A 382 37.94 20.21 1.40
N ASP A 383 37.80 19.48 2.50
CA ASP A 383 37.85 19.98 3.87
C ASP A 383 39.24 19.67 4.45
N GLU A 384 40.02 20.73 4.69
CA GLU A 384 41.41 20.63 5.18
C GLU A 384 41.50 19.98 6.58
N HIS A 385 40.49 20.18 7.43
CA HIS A 385 40.49 19.63 8.78
C HIS A 385 40.15 18.14 8.77
N LEU A 386 39.19 17.74 7.95
CA LEU A 386 38.81 16.33 7.78
C LEU A 386 39.74 15.56 6.85
N LYS A 387 40.57 16.26 6.07
CA LYS A 387 41.38 15.72 4.97
C LYS A 387 40.55 14.86 4.00
N ALA A 388 39.36 15.33 3.65
CA ALA A 388 38.41 14.59 2.80
C ALA A 388 37.56 15.53 1.95
N VAL A 389 37.07 15.05 0.80
CA VAL A 389 36.06 15.77 0.00
C VAL A 389 34.67 15.50 0.57
N VAL A 390 33.97 16.56 1.00
CA VAL A 390 32.69 16.47 1.69
C VAL A 390 31.69 17.53 1.19
N GLY A 391 30.41 17.30 1.42
CA GLY A 391 29.34 18.27 1.21
C GLY A 391 28.79 18.77 2.54
N ARG A 392 29.12 20.00 2.93
CA ARG A 392 28.60 20.65 4.13
C ARG A 392 27.54 21.67 3.78
N VAL A 393 26.53 21.81 4.64
CA VAL A 393 25.58 22.92 4.54
C VAL A 393 26.36 24.22 4.81
N PRO A 394 26.33 25.21 3.90
CA PRO A 394 27.01 26.49 4.12
C PRO A 394 26.50 27.18 5.38
N GLU A 395 27.39 27.66 6.23
CA GLU A 395 27.08 28.43 7.44
C GLU A 395 27.47 29.90 7.26
N GLY A 396 26.65 30.80 7.82
CA GLY A 396 26.87 32.24 7.77
C GLY A 396 25.57 33.03 7.72
N HIS A 397 25.70 34.35 7.58
CA HIS A 397 24.58 35.29 7.50
C HIS A 397 24.16 35.61 6.05
N GLU A 398 24.78 34.96 5.07
CA GLU A 398 24.40 35.10 3.67
C GLU A 398 23.03 34.46 3.39
N GLU A 399 22.34 34.94 2.37
CA GLU A 399 21.06 34.37 1.97
C GLU A 399 21.19 32.87 1.68
N ASN A 400 20.23 32.08 2.18
CA ASN A 400 20.21 30.61 2.03
C ASN A 400 21.34 29.86 2.76
N SER A 401 22.16 30.54 3.58
CA SER A 401 23.08 29.87 4.51
C SER A 401 22.41 29.52 5.84
N LEU A 402 22.99 28.57 6.56
CA LEU A 402 22.60 28.21 7.92
C LEU A 402 23.07 29.30 8.90
N ASP A 403 22.16 30.21 9.24
CA ASP A 403 22.38 31.24 10.27
C ASP A 403 22.01 30.69 11.66
N LEU A 404 23.02 30.28 12.42
CA LEU A 404 22.83 29.75 13.77
C LEU A 404 22.32 30.80 14.77
N ASP A 405 22.65 32.08 14.59
CA ASP A 405 22.20 33.15 15.49
C ASP A 405 20.71 33.44 15.32
N TYR A 406 20.21 33.37 14.08
CA TYR A 406 18.77 33.40 13.81
C TYR A 406 18.04 32.27 14.55
N TRP A 407 18.56 31.04 14.46
CA TRP A 407 17.90 29.87 15.05
C TRP A 407 18.03 29.79 16.57
N ARG A 408 19.08 30.35 17.18
CA ARG A 408 19.21 30.49 18.64
C ARG A 408 18.04 31.22 19.30
N ASN A 409 17.41 32.16 18.58
CA ASN A 409 16.26 32.90 19.08
C ASN A 409 14.95 32.11 19.01
N SER A 410 14.90 31.05 18.20
CA SER A 410 13.69 30.27 17.93
C SER A 410 13.71 28.89 18.58
N VAL A 411 14.89 28.32 18.81
CA VAL A 411 15.09 26.96 19.33
C VAL A 411 16.31 26.94 20.25
N ASP A 412 16.23 26.21 21.37
CA ASP A 412 17.37 26.00 22.26
C ASP A 412 18.37 25.02 21.63
N LEU A 413 19.38 25.56 20.96
CA LEU A 413 20.41 24.79 20.26
C LEU A 413 21.24 23.90 21.20
N HIS A 414 21.26 24.15 22.52
CA HIS A 414 21.95 23.27 23.46
C HIS A 414 21.22 21.95 23.71
N ARG A 415 19.93 21.87 23.37
CA ARG A 415 19.07 20.69 23.61
C ARG A 415 18.96 19.75 22.42
N ILE A 416 19.41 20.18 21.25
CA ILE A 416 19.20 19.44 20.00
C ILE A 416 20.55 19.11 19.33
N ASN A 417 20.55 18.12 18.43
CA ASN A 417 21.70 17.87 17.56
C ASN A 417 21.55 18.62 16.24
N ARG A 418 22.64 18.69 15.47
CA ARG A 418 22.66 19.40 14.18
C ARG A 418 21.63 18.83 13.19
N GLY A 419 21.51 17.49 13.08
CA GLY A 419 20.53 16.86 12.20
C GLY A 419 19.08 17.25 12.50
N CYS A 420 18.74 17.40 13.79
CA CYS A 420 17.43 17.88 14.22
C CYS A 420 17.19 19.34 13.80
N LEU A 421 18.21 20.20 13.89
CA LEU A 421 18.10 21.58 13.41
C LEU A 421 17.84 21.63 11.90
N LEU A 422 18.57 20.83 11.12
CA LEU A 422 18.35 20.75 9.67
C LEU A 422 16.93 20.26 9.33
N ALA A 423 16.41 19.29 10.07
CA ALA A 423 15.04 18.81 9.92
C ALA A 423 14.00 19.89 10.25
N LEU A 424 14.19 20.68 11.31
CA LEU A 424 13.30 21.79 11.67
C LEU A 424 13.26 22.88 10.58
N ILE A 425 14.42 23.19 9.99
CA ILE A 425 14.53 24.12 8.85
C ILE A 425 13.77 23.58 7.64
N ALA A 426 14.03 22.33 7.25
CA ALA A 426 13.34 21.69 6.13
C ALA A 426 11.82 21.62 6.38
N ALA A 427 11.38 21.31 7.61
CA ALA A 427 9.97 21.22 7.95
C ALA A 427 9.28 22.58 7.81
N LYS A 428 9.93 23.65 8.28
CA LYS A 428 9.45 25.02 8.11
C LYS A 428 9.22 25.37 6.64
N GLU A 429 10.15 25.01 5.76
CA GLU A 429 10.02 25.24 4.33
C GLU A 429 8.90 24.38 3.71
N ALA A 430 8.86 23.08 4.03
CA ALA A 430 7.89 22.15 3.47
C ALA A 430 6.43 22.51 3.84
N ILE A 431 6.19 22.84 5.11
CA ILE A 431 4.87 23.28 5.61
C ILE A 431 4.46 24.60 4.96
N LYS A 432 5.40 25.54 4.83
CA LYS A 432 5.11 26.82 4.16
C LYS A 432 4.79 26.61 2.68
N ASP A 433 5.48 25.70 2.02
CA ASP A 433 5.28 25.41 0.59
C ASP A 433 3.97 24.65 0.32
N SER A 434 3.53 23.79 1.25
CA SER A 434 2.25 23.08 1.14
C SER A 434 1.03 23.97 1.39
N GLY A 435 1.19 25.03 2.19
CA GLY A 435 0.10 25.92 2.58
C GLY A 435 -0.88 25.28 3.56
N LEU A 436 -0.47 24.24 4.30
CA LEU A 436 -1.28 23.67 5.39
C LEU A 436 -1.49 24.69 6.49
N ASN A 437 -2.72 24.73 7.02
CA ASN A 437 -3.08 25.61 8.12
C ASN A 437 -2.86 24.91 9.48
N LYS A 438 -3.06 25.64 10.59
CA LYS A 438 -2.84 25.07 11.93
C LYS A 438 -3.73 23.87 12.26
N SER A 439 -4.99 23.84 11.80
CA SER A 439 -5.88 22.70 12.04
C SER A 439 -5.47 21.46 11.23
N ASP A 440 -4.94 21.63 10.02
CA ASP A 440 -4.39 20.51 9.24
C ASP A 440 -3.15 19.93 9.92
N LEU A 441 -2.29 20.80 10.47
CA LEU A 441 -1.07 20.37 11.17
C LEU A 441 -1.37 19.64 12.48
N ASP A 442 -2.44 19.99 13.19
CA ASP A 442 -2.81 19.34 14.44
C ASP A 442 -3.04 17.83 14.27
N SER A 443 -3.69 17.43 13.16
CA SER A 443 -3.94 16.03 12.80
C SER A 443 -2.85 15.40 11.92
N ALA A 444 -1.88 16.18 11.46
CA ALA A 444 -0.79 15.69 10.63
C ALA A 444 0.14 14.75 11.42
N GLY A 445 0.54 13.66 10.77
CA GLY A 445 1.60 12.80 11.28
C GLY A 445 2.97 13.13 10.72
N LEU A 446 3.97 12.41 11.21
CA LEU A 446 5.39 12.58 10.94
C LEU A 446 6.05 11.22 10.73
N ASN A 447 6.91 11.12 9.73
CA ASN A 447 7.94 10.10 9.67
C ASN A 447 9.25 10.73 9.19
N ILE A 448 10.11 11.12 10.13
CA ILE A 448 11.39 11.77 9.82
C ILE A 448 12.52 10.89 10.33
N GLY A 449 13.24 10.28 9.40
CA GLY A 449 14.31 9.35 9.72
C GLY A 449 15.70 10.01 9.81
N MET A 450 16.59 9.35 10.55
CA MET A 450 18.01 9.68 10.64
C MET A 450 18.83 8.38 10.59
N GLY A 451 19.86 8.36 9.76
CA GLY A 451 20.62 7.13 9.50
C GLY A 451 21.57 6.79 10.64
N ILE A 452 22.25 7.79 11.19
CA ILE A 452 23.26 7.62 12.24
C ILE A 452 23.02 8.65 13.35
N ALA A 453 23.26 8.26 14.59
CA ALA A 453 23.29 9.20 15.72
C ALA A 453 24.47 10.18 15.62
N ASP A 454 24.46 11.22 16.46
CA ASP A 454 25.56 12.18 16.58
C ASP A 454 26.82 11.52 17.17
N LEU A 455 27.65 10.95 16.29
CA LEU A 455 28.86 10.21 16.67
C LEU A 455 29.88 11.09 17.39
N GLU A 456 29.95 12.38 17.04
CA GLU A 456 30.88 13.33 17.64
C GLU A 456 30.51 13.61 19.10
N LEU A 457 29.22 13.84 19.37
CA LEU A 457 28.72 13.98 20.74
C LEU A 457 28.93 12.72 21.57
N ILE A 458 28.70 11.53 20.99
CA ILE A 458 28.96 10.24 21.66
C ILE A 458 30.45 10.12 22.03
N GLY A 459 31.34 10.49 21.10
CA GLY A 459 32.80 10.48 21.33
C GLY A 459 33.23 11.47 22.42
N GLU A 460 32.66 12.68 22.42
CA GLU A 460 32.91 13.71 23.44
C GLU A 460 32.51 13.20 24.84
N VAL A 461 31.30 12.66 24.97
CA VAL A 461 30.79 12.12 26.26
C VAL A 461 31.62 10.95 26.75
N ALA A 462 32.01 10.03 25.85
CA ALA A 462 32.91 8.94 26.21
C ALA A 462 34.27 9.45 26.74
N SER A 463 34.80 10.52 26.14
CA SER A 463 36.03 11.18 26.60
C SER A 463 35.85 11.79 28.00
N TYR A 464 34.74 12.47 28.28
CA TYR A 464 34.46 12.99 29.62
C TYR A 464 34.38 11.90 30.67
N ILE A 465 33.73 10.77 30.37
CA ILE A 465 33.64 9.63 31.30
C ILE A 465 35.03 9.08 31.62
N ARG A 466 35.88 8.84 30.60
CA ARG A 466 37.26 8.35 30.81
C ARG A 466 38.12 9.30 31.65
N GLN A 467 37.86 10.60 31.57
CA GLN A 467 38.55 11.63 32.34
C GLN A 467 37.95 11.85 33.75
N GLY A 468 36.95 11.08 34.17
CA GLY A 468 36.25 11.27 35.45
C GLY A 468 35.37 12.53 35.50
N LYS A 469 35.04 13.13 34.35
CA LYS A 469 34.27 14.38 34.22
C LYS A 469 32.80 14.14 33.90
N GLN A 470 32.21 13.05 34.40
CA GLN A 470 30.81 12.67 34.12
C GLN A 470 29.78 13.75 34.49
N HIS A 471 30.07 14.58 35.49
CA HIS A 471 29.23 15.72 35.89
C HIS A 471 29.16 16.83 34.81
N LYS A 472 30.03 16.81 33.79
CA LYS A 472 29.98 17.73 32.64
C LYS A 472 29.05 17.24 31.53
N VAL A 473 28.57 16.01 31.59
CA VAL A 473 27.66 15.46 30.59
C VAL A 473 26.31 16.18 30.72
N THR A 474 25.86 16.77 29.62
CA THR A 474 24.57 17.49 29.58
C THR A 474 23.40 16.52 29.86
N PRO A 475 22.37 16.93 30.62
CA PRO A 475 21.16 16.11 30.79
C PRO A 475 20.43 15.86 29.46
N TYR A 476 20.72 16.65 28.43
CA TYR A 476 20.17 16.49 27.09
C TYR A 476 20.94 15.49 26.22
N PHE A 477 21.96 14.79 26.75
CA PHE A 477 22.75 13.85 25.97
C PHE A 477 21.88 12.79 25.28
N VAL A 478 21.04 12.09 26.04
CA VAL A 478 20.17 11.03 25.50
C VAL A 478 19.19 11.59 24.45
N PRO A 479 18.41 12.66 24.73
CA PRO A 479 17.60 13.31 23.70
C PRO A 479 18.38 13.83 22.48
N ARG A 480 19.68 14.11 22.59
CA ARG A 480 20.48 14.57 21.44
C ARG A 480 21.02 13.45 20.58
N VAL A 481 21.11 12.21 21.06
CA VAL A 481 21.64 11.08 20.26
C VAL A 481 20.57 10.16 19.70
N LEU A 482 19.33 10.25 20.19
CA LEU A 482 18.21 9.48 19.68
C LEU A 482 17.82 9.94 18.26
N THR A 483 17.78 9.00 17.32
CA THR A 483 17.51 9.28 15.89
C THR A 483 16.08 9.75 15.63
N ASN A 484 15.11 9.34 16.46
CA ASN A 484 13.71 9.77 16.33
C ASN A 484 13.45 11.22 16.75
N MET A 485 14.43 11.89 17.35
CA MET A 485 14.24 13.23 17.89
C MET A 485 14.05 14.30 16.81
N ALA A 486 14.44 14.02 15.57
CA ALA A 486 14.10 14.87 14.44
C ALA A 486 12.57 14.96 14.25
N ALA A 487 11.87 13.83 14.23
CA ALA A 487 10.41 13.78 14.17
C ALA A 487 9.77 14.39 15.44
N GLY A 488 10.27 14.01 16.62
CA GLY A 488 9.78 14.52 17.89
C GLY A 488 9.83 16.05 18.01
N LEU A 489 10.94 16.67 17.61
CA LEU A 489 11.09 18.13 17.69
C LEU A 489 10.22 18.87 16.68
N VAL A 490 10.02 18.33 15.48
CA VAL A 490 9.07 18.90 14.50
C VAL A 490 7.64 18.81 15.05
N SER A 491 7.25 17.67 15.64
CA SER A 491 5.95 17.52 16.31
C SER A 491 5.74 18.57 17.39
N ILE A 492 6.72 18.74 18.29
CA ILE A 492 6.66 19.72 19.39
C ILE A 492 6.57 21.15 18.85
N GLN A 493 7.39 21.48 17.84
CA GLN A 493 7.48 22.84 17.31
C GLN A 493 6.17 23.31 16.65
N TYR A 494 5.47 22.40 15.98
CA TYR A 494 4.27 22.72 15.20
C TYR A 494 2.96 22.23 15.83
N GLY A 495 3.01 21.57 16.98
CA GLY A 495 1.83 21.09 17.71
C GLY A 495 1.09 19.97 16.98
N MET A 496 1.83 18.98 16.46
CA MET A 496 1.28 17.88 15.67
C MET A 496 0.99 16.67 16.56
N HIS A 497 -0.25 16.17 16.52
CA HIS A 497 -0.74 15.07 17.35
C HIS A 497 -1.07 13.80 16.54
N GLY A 498 -0.79 13.77 15.23
CA GLY A 498 -0.90 12.55 14.42
C GLY A 498 0.20 11.52 14.71
N PRO A 499 0.30 10.44 13.92
CA PRO A 499 1.33 9.42 14.06
C PRO A 499 2.74 10.02 14.07
N ASN A 500 3.58 9.66 15.04
CA ASN A 500 4.95 10.19 15.15
C ASN A 500 5.97 9.05 15.07
N LEU A 501 6.58 8.91 13.89
CA LEU A 501 7.45 7.79 13.52
C LEU A 501 8.85 8.28 13.13
N SER A 502 9.81 7.36 13.13
CA SER A 502 11.17 7.59 12.65
C SER A 502 11.78 6.31 12.11
N SER A 503 11.84 6.19 10.78
CA SER A 503 12.56 5.10 10.12
C SER A 503 14.08 5.24 10.27
N SER A 504 14.83 4.13 10.31
CA SER A 504 16.30 4.13 10.27
C SER A 504 16.79 2.86 9.58
N THR A 505 17.20 3.01 8.32
CA THR A 505 17.60 1.93 7.41
C THR A 505 18.81 2.35 6.58
N ALA A 506 19.80 2.94 7.26
CA ALA A 506 21.01 3.51 6.65
C ALA A 506 20.66 4.45 5.48
N CYS A 507 21.22 4.25 4.29
CA CYS A 507 21.00 5.11 3.12
C CYS A 507 19.56 5.08 2.58
N ALA A 508 18.78 4.05 2.93
CA ALA A 508 17.37 3.92 2.53
C ALA A 508 16.40 4.67 3.47
N THR A 509 16.91 5.28 4.54
CA THR A 509 16.10 5.87 5.63
C THR A 509 15.06 6.87 5.13
N GLY A 510 15.48 7.94 4.44
CA GLY A 510 14.57 9.01 4.02
C GLY A 510 13.55 8.55 2.98
N LEU A 511 13.90 7.60 2.12
CA LEU A 511 12.98 7.04 1.13
C LEU A 511 11.95 6.13 1.79
N ASN A 512 12.38 5.26 2.71
CA ASN A 512 11.48 4.45 3.51
C ASN A 512 10.53 5.33 4.34
N ALA A 513 11.04 6.40 4.94
CA ALA A 513 10.22 7.31 5.72
C ALA A 513 9.07 7.94 4.90
N ILE A 514 9.35 8.35 3.66
CA ILE A 514 8.34 8.87 2.72
C ILE A 514 7.35 7.77 2.33
N GLY A 515 7.85 6.59 1.96
CA GLY A 515 6.99 5.49 1.53
C GLY A 515 6.07 4.96 2.64
N ASP A 516 6.61 4.81 3.85
CA ASP A 516 5.83 4.40 5.03
C ASP A 516 4.75 5.44 5.31
N ALA A 517 5.08 6.73 5.26
CA ALA A 517 4.11 7.80 5.43
C ALA A 517 3.03 7.82 4.33
N ALA A 518 3.40 7.56 3.08
CA ALA A 518 2.45 7.39 1.99
C ALA A 518 1.51 6.21 2.26
N THR A 519 2.03 5.10 2.80
CA THR A 519 1.24 3.93 3.18
C THR A 519 0.23 4.25 4.28
N PHE A 520 0.60 5.06 5.27
CA PHE A 520 -0.33 5.52 6.31
C PHE A 520 -1.51 6.32 5.73
N ILE A 521 -1.24 7.23 4.79
CA ILE A 521 -2.30 7.99 4.10
C ILE A 521 -3.13 7.08 3.20
N ALA A 522 -2.48 6.22 2.43
CA ALA A 522 -3.11 5.26 1.54
C ALA A 522 -4.08 4.32 2.29
N MET A 523 -3.73 3.93 3.51
CA MET A 523 -4.58 3.13 4.41
C MET A 523 -5.66 3.96 5.15
N GLY A 524 -5.74 5.27 4.93
CA GLY A 524 -6.70 6.16 5.61
C GLY A 524 -6.42 6.39 7.10
N ARG A 525 -5.17 6.17 7.56
CA ARG A 525 -4.79 6.37 8.97
C ARG A 525 -4.54 7.84 9.32
N CYS A 526 -4.29 8.67 8.31
CA CYS A 526 -4.10 10.12 8.42
C CYS A 526 -4.30 10.75 7.04
N ASP A 527 -4.65 12.03 6.99
CA ASP A 527 -4.80 12.77 5.73
C ASP A 527 -3.52 13.50 5.31
N TYR A 528 -2.65 13.80 6.28
CA TYR A 528 -1.42 14.55 6.10
C TYR A 528 -0.25 13.88 6.83
N MET A 529 0.89 13.79 6.16
CA MET A 529 2.14 13.35 6.75
C MET A 529 3.28 14.27 6.31
N ILE A 530 4.14 14.67 7.24
CA ILE A 530 5.44 15.25 6.89
C ILE A 530 6.48 14.15 6.99
N ALA A 531 7.15 13.86 5.88
CA ALA A 531 8.00 12.70 5.77
C ALA A 531 9.33 12.99 5.08
N GLY A 532 10.37 12.26 5.43
CA GLY A 532 11.68 12.36 4.80
C GLY A 532 12.82 11.98 5.73
N GLY A 533 13.97 12.62 5.54
CA GLY A 533 15.17 12.28 6.29
C GLY A 533 16.12 13.45 6.50
N THR A 534 16.92 13.35 7.56
CA THR A 534 17.97 14.31 7.91
C THR A 534 19.26 13.57 8.26
N GLU A 535 20.39 14.21 7.98
CA GLU A 535 21.71 13.69 8.35
C GLU A 535 22.70 14.82 8.58
N ALA A 536 23.49 14.72 9.65
CA ALA A 536 24.55 15.66 10.01
C ALA A 536 25.85 14.90 10.32
N CYS A 537 26.23 14.00 9.42
CA CYS A 537 27.29 13.02 9.64
C CYS A 537 28.70 13.50 9.24
N VAL A 538 28.87 14.76 8.82
CA VAL A 538 30.18 15.28 8.37
C VAL A 538 31.04 15.68 9.57
N ASN A 539 31.62 14.66 10.22
CA ASN A 539 32.50 14.78 11.38
C ASN A 539 33.71 13.83 11.29
N PRO A 540 34.77 14.03 12.08
CA PRO A 540 36.00 13.23 11.99
C PRO A 540 35.77 11.72 12.20
N ILE A 541 34.88 11.33 13.13
CA ILE A 541 34.63 9.93 13.46
C ILE A 541 33.99 9.20 12.28
N ALA A 542 32.97 9.81 11.67
CA ALA A 542 32.30 9.25 10.50
C ALA A 542 33.24 9.15 9.30
N VAL A 543 34.01 10.21 9.02
CA VAL A 543 34.98 10.22 7.90
C VAL A 543 35.98 9.09 8.05
N VAL A 544 36.61 8.95 9.22
CA VAL A 544 37.57 7.87 9.47
C VAL A 544 36.88 6.51 9.36
N GLY A 545 35.68 6.34 9.92
CA GLY A 545 34.92 5.10 9.84
C GLY A 545 34.68 4.64 8.39
N PHE A 546 34.14 5.53 7.54
CA PHE A 546 33.88 5.22 6.14
C PHE A 546 35.15 5.10 5.27
N GLN A 547 36.23 5.83 5.59
CA GLN A 547 37.54 5.64 4.96
C GLN A 547 38.09 4.24 5.24
N ARG A 548 37.95 3.72 6.46
CA ARG A 548 38.40 2.36 6.81
C ARG A 548 37.62 1.27 6.08
N LEU A 549 36.37 1.54 5.70
CA LEU A 549 35.57 0.66 4.85
C LEU A 549 35.93 0.79 3.35
N ARG A 550 36.73 1.79 2.95
CA ARG A 550 37.08 2.12 1.56
C ARG A 550 35.87 2.53 0.68
N TYR A 551 34.88 3.21 1.26
CA TYR A 551 33.70 3.70 0.53
C TYR A 551 33.74 5.20 0.20
N LEU A 552 34.66 5.98 0.77
CA LEU A 552 34.81 7.42 0.46
C LEU A 552 35.74 7.66 -0.72
N LEU A 553 35.49 8.77 -1.44
CA LEU A 553 36.38 9.31 -2.48
C LEU A 553 37.84 9.33 -2.04
N TYR A 554 38.74 8.95 -2.95
CA TYR A 554 40.16 8.89 -2.64
C TYR A 554 40.77 10.30 -2.67
N THR A 555 41.28 10.77 -1.52
CA THR A 555 42.02 12.04 -1.41
C THR A 555 43.46 11.72 -1.02
N GLY A 556 44.41 11.93 -1.94
CA GLY A 556 45.79 11.46 -1.79
C GLY A 556 46.49 11.93 -0.50
N GLU A 557 46.94 10.94 0.29
CA GLU A 557 48.08 10.92 1.24
C GLU A 557 48.17 9.51 1.90
N ALA A 558 47.07 8.74 1.95
CA ALA A 558 47.02 7.34 2.42
C ALA A 558 47.55 6.29 1.40
N CYS A 559 48.49 6.70 0.54
CA CYS A 559 49.04 5.87 -0.53
C CYS A 559 50.31 5.15 -0.07
N PHE A 560 50.18 3.88 0.33
CA PHE A 560 51.35 2.99 0.43
C PHE A 560 51.14 1.61 -0.20
N VAL A 561 49.97 1.29 -0.79
CA VAL A 561 49.67 -0.11 -1.15
C VAL A 561 49.09 -0.35 -2.55
N ASN A 562 49.04 0.61 -3.48
CA ASN A 562 48.67 0.28 -4.88
C ASN A 562 49.22 1.27 -5.91
N LEU A 563 50.56 1.37 -5.99
CA LEU A 563 51.25 2.21 -6.97
C LEU A 563 51.75 1.37 -8.16
N LEU A 564 50.91 1.19 -9.17
CA LEU A 564 51.35 0.84 -10.54
C LEU A 564 50.65 1.67 -11.62
N ILE A 565 49.74 2.58 -11.27
CA ILE A 565 49.03 3.43 -12.24
C ILE A 565 49.48 4.89 -12.07
N ASP A 566 50.31 5.29 -13.03
CA ASP A 566 50.56 6.64 -13.57
C ASP A 566 51.23 7.72 -12.71
N PHE A 567 52.57 7.71 -12.82
CA PHE A 567 53.52 8.77 -12.45
C PHE A 567 53.33 10.13 -13.17
N PHE A 568 52.31 10.27 -14.04
CA PHE A 568 52.11 11.45 -14.91
C PHE A 568 50.80 12.21 -14.68
N THR A 569 49.95 11.77 -13.75
CA THR A 569 48.65 12.42 -13.53
C THR A 569 48.68 13.32 -12.32
N ASP A 570 48.41 14.62 -12.51
CA ASP A 570 48.22 15.56 -11.41
C ASP A 570 46.97 15.16 -10.60
N TYR A 571 47.19 14.38 -9.54
CA TYR A 571 46.13 13.80 -8.71
C TYR A 571 45.21 14.86 -8.10
N ARG A 572 45.69 16.11 -7.94
CA ARG A 572 44.89 17.24 -7.47
C ARG A 572 43.83 17.67 -8.50
N ALA A 573 44.09 17.51 -9.80
CA ALA A 573 43.12 17.74 -10.87
C ALA A 573 42.10 16.58 -11.03
N LEU A 574 42.40 15.39 -10.49
CA LEU A 574 41.41 14.31 -10.36
C LEU A 574 40.48 14.51 -9.16
N THR A 575 41.00 15.04 -8.05
CA THR A 575 40.19 15.39 -6.87
C THR A 575 39.22 16.55 -7.14
N SER A 576 39.48 17.42 -8.13
CA SER A 576 38.57 18.50 -8.50
C SER A 576 37.31 18.05 -9.24
N LYS A 577 37.21 16.77 -9.65
CA LYS A 577 36.02 16.21 -10.30
C LYS A 577 35.05 15.45 -9.36
N GLY A 578 35.36 15.36 -8.06
CA GLY A 578 34.43 14.89 -7.02
C GLY A 578 33.81 13.51 -7.25
N CYS A 579 32.65 13.30 -6.59
CA CYS A 579 31.75 12.14 -6.74
C CYS A 579 31.26 12.03 -8.18
N ARG A 580 31.37 10.85 -8.80
CA ARG A 580 31.12 10.63 -10.23
C ARG A 580 30.37 9.33 -10.51
N PRO A 581 29.08 9.25 -10.13
CA PRO A 581 28.29 8.05 -10.37
C PRO A 581 28.36 7.59 -11.84
N PHE A 582 28.50 6.28 -12.04
CA PHE A 582 28.63 5.61 -13.35
C PHE A 582 29.87 5.95 -14.21
N ASP A 583 30.73 6.87 -13.79
CA ASP A 583 31.97 7.18 -14.53
C ASP A 583 33.00 6.06 -14.32
N ARG A 584 33.80 5.75 -15.35
CA ARG A 584 34.83 4.70 -15.30
C ARG A 584 35.89 4.93 -14.21
N LEU A 585 36.08 6.17 -13.76
CA LEU A 585 37.05 6.54 -12.73
C LEU A 585 36.42 6.68 -11.33
N ARG A 586 35.22 6.15 -11.11
CA ARG A 586 34.54 6.18 -9.80
C ARG A 586 35.30 5.35 -8.76
N ASP A 587 35.44 5.91 -7.56
CA ASP A 587 36.29 5.36 -6.50
C ASP A 587 35.67 5.46 -5.08
N GLY A 588 34.41 5.85 -4.98
CA GLY A 588 33.68 6.04 -3.71
C GLY A 588 32.74 7.24 -3.73
N PHE A 589 32.00 7.44 -2.64
CA PHE A 589 31.08 8.55 -2.48
C PHE A 589 31.69 9.73 -1.71
N GLY A 590 31.18 10.93 -1.95
CA GLY A 590 31.50 12.11 -1.13
C GLY A 590 30.56 12.23 0.06
N LEU A 591 31.04 12.07 1.29
CA LEU A 591 30.20 12.15 2.50
C LEU A 591 29.59 13.54 2.66
N SER A 592 28.30 13.63 2.92
CA SER A 592 27.60 14.93 2.98
C SER A 592 26.54 14.98 4.08
N GLU A 593 26.08 16.19 4.39
CA GLU A 593 24.97 16.46 5.32
C GLU A 593 23.83 17.20 4.63
N GLY A 594 22.64 17.13 5.21
CA GLY A 594 21.45 17.78 4.68
C GLY A 594 20.15 17.22 5.26
N ALA A 595 19.04 17.81 4.86
CA ALA A 595 17.70 17.34 5.19
C ALA A 595 16.76 17.54 3.99
N GLY A 596 15.90 16.57 3.75
CA GLY A 596 14.81 16.69 2.78
C GLY A 596 13.52 16.21 3.40
N LEU A 597 12.50 17.07 3.39
CA LEU A 597 11.17 16.74 3.87
C LEU A 597 10.13 17.09 2.80
N VAL A 598 9.13 16.23 2.68
CA VAL A 598 7.96 16.43 1.83
C VAL A 598 6.70 16.43 2.68
N VAL A 599 5.72 17.23 2.28
CA VAL A 599 4.34 17.12 2.79
C VAL A 599 3.58 16.21 1.86
N LEU A 600 3.14 15.08 2.40
CA LEU A 600 2.27 14.12 1.75
C LEU A 600 0.83 14.40 2.17
N GLU A 601 -0.07 14.25 1.22
CA GLU A 601 -1.47 14.56 1.41
C GLU A 601 -2.35 13.60 0.61
N ASN A 602 -3.50 13.26 1.17
CA ASN A 602 -4.56 12.57 0.43
C ASN A 602 -4.99 13.43 -0.78
N PHE A 603 -5.00 12.83 -1.98
CA PHE A 603 -5.35 13.51 -3.23
C PHE A 603 -6.67 14.28 -3.17
N ASP A 604 -7.72 13.71 -2.58
CA ASP A 604 -9.04 14.35 -2.49
C ASP A 604 -8.98 15.62 -1.64
N SER A 605 -8.20 15.60 -0.55
CA SER A 605 -7.97 16.77 0.31
C SER A 605 -7.19 17.85 -0.44
N ALA A 606 -6.12 17.44 -1.13
CA ALA A 606 -5.27 18.33 -1.91
C ALA A 606 -6.07 19.06 -3.00
N VAL A 607 -6.92 18.34 -3.73
CA VAL A 607 -7.81 18.93 -4.74
C VAL A 607 -8.83 19.87 -4.08
N LYS A 608 -9.48 19.43 -2.99
CA LYS A 608 -10.53 20.21 -2.30
C LYS A 608 -10.02 21.57 -1.82
N ARG A 609 -8.79 21.65 -1.29
CA ARG A 609 -8.20 22.91 -0.82
C ARG A 609 -7.43 23.68 -1.89
N GLY A 610 -7.40 23.21 -3.14
CA GLY A 610 -6.65 23.83 -4.23
C GLY A 610 -5.13 23.81 -4.02
N ALA A 611 -4.61 22.74 -3.39
CA ALA A 611 -3.20 22.58 -3.10
C ALA A 611 -2.36 22.55 -4.39
N LYS A 612 -1.15 23.07 -4.30
CA LYS A 612 -0.14 22.81 -5.32
C LYS A 612 0.29 21.36 -5.23
N ILE A 613 0.14 20.60 -6.31
CA ILE A 613 0.61 19.21 -6.40
C ILE A 613 1.87 19.13 -7.27
N TYR A 614 2.94 18.53 -6.74
CA TYR A 614 4.20 18.29 -7.45
C TYR A 614 4.18 16.98 -8.24
N ALA A 615 3.83 15.88 -7.58
CA ALA A 615 3.78 14.53 -8.12
C ALA A 615 2.85 13.66 -7.25
N GLU A 616 2.42 12.53 -7.81
CA GLU A 616 1.73 11.45 -7.11
C GLU A 616 2.74 10.37 -6.71
N ILE A 617 2.53 9.73 -5.57
CA ILE A 617 3.24 8.51 -5.17
C ILE A 617 2.34 7.33 -5.54
N ASN A 618 2.73 6.59 -6.57
CA ASN A 618 1.92 5.49 -7.09
C ASN A 618 2.28 4.15 -6.43
N GLY A 619 3.57 3.92 -6.11
CA GLY A 619 4.04 2.61 -5.62
C GLY A 619 5.14 2.72 -4.57
N TYR A 620 4.98 1.94 -3.49
CA TYR A 620 5.98 1.78 -2.42
C TYR A 620 5.75 0.52 -1.56
N GLY A 621 4.51 0.19 -1.21
CA GLY A 621 4.20 -0.76 -0.13
C GLY A 621 4.82 -2.14 -0.31
N LYS A 622 5.03 -2.55 -1.57
CA LYS A 622 5.81 -3.76 -1.92
C LYS A 622 7.24 -3.45 -2.34
N GLY A 623 7.56 -2.21 -2.69
CA GLY A 623 8.83 -1.72 -3.21
C GLY A 623 10.04 -1.79 -2.27
N VAL A 624 9.91 -2.44 -1.11
CA VAL A 624 11.00 -2.71 -0.18
C VAL A 624 11.50 -4.15 -0.38
N ALA A 625 12.82 -4.35 -0.35
CA ALA A 625 13.47 -5.64 -0.47
C ALA A 625 14.69 -5.72 0.45
N GLY A 626 15.12 -6.95 0.73
CA GLY A 626 16.37 -7.23 1.44
C GLY A 626 17.35 -7.94 0.50
N ASP A 627 18.61 -7.51 0.48
CA ASP A 627 19.68 -8.20 -0.25
C ASP A 627 20.02 -9.55 0.37
N ALA A 628 19.91 -9.68 1.71
CA ALA A 628 20.22 -10.90 2.48
C ALA A 628 21.59 -11.54 2.14
N TYR A 629 22.57 -10.70 1.78
CA TYR A 629 23.85 -11.15 1.21
C TYR A 629 25.06 -10.79 2.08
N HIS A 630 25.31 -9.50 2.32
CA HIS A 630 26.48 -9.03 3.07
C HIS A 630 26.13 -7.79 3.92
N LEU A 631 26.94 -7.52 4.94
CA LEU A 631 26.73 -6.38 5.85
C LEU A 631 26.79 -5.02 5.13
N THR A 632 27.71 -4.86 4.19
CA THR A 632 27.94 -3.56 3.49
C THR A 632 28.02 -3.68 1.97
N ALA A 633 28.22 -4.88 1.44
CA ALA A 633 28.43 -5.08 0.01
C ALA A 633 27.07 -5.42 -0.61
N THR A 634 26.76 -4.82 -1.75
CA THR A 634 25.58 -5.21 -2.50
C THR A 634 25.85 -6.52 -3.22
N SER A 635 24.80 -7.30 -3.46
CA SER A 635 24.92 -8.53 -4.25
C SER A 635 25.32 -8.20 -5.70
N GLU A 636 26.28 -8.93 -6.26
CA GLU A 636 26.75 -8.71 -7.64
C GLU A 636 25.64 -8.94 -8.68
N ASP A 637 24.69 -9.82 -8.37
CA ASP A 637 23.53 -10.09 -9.24
C ASP A 637 22.43 -9.00 -9.14
N GLY A 638 22.57 -8.03 -8.24
CA GLY A 638 21.64 -6.94 -8.05
C GLY A 638 20.24 -7.36 -7.59
N ILE A 639 20.10 -8.50 -6.89
CA ILE A 639 18.79 -9.07 -6.56
C ILE A 639 17.87 -8.13 -5.76
N GLY A 640 18.35 -7.48 -4.70
CA GLY A 640 17.49 -6.59 -3.91
C GLY A 640 17.09 -5.33 -4.67
N ALA A 641 17.98 -4.80 -5.51
CA ALA A 641 17.67 -3.67 -6.40
C ALA A 641 16.57 -4.07 -7.41
N THR A 642 16.72 -5.23 -8.04
CA THR A 642 15.75 -5.78 -8.99
C THR A 642 14.38 -6.00 -8.33
N LEU A 643 14.35 -6.66 -7.17
CA LEU A 643 13.12 -6.94 -6.44
C LEU A 643 12.43 -5.65 -5.96
N SER A 644 13.20 -4.71 -5.41
CA SER A 644 12.67 -3.43 -4.94
C SER A 644 11.99 -2.66 -6.07
N MET A 645 12.66 -2.49 -7.22
CA MET A 645 12.10 -1.78 -8.38
C MET A 645 10.88 -2.51 -8.96
N GLN A 646 10.99 -3.82 -9.22
CA GLN A 646 9.90 -4.61 -9.78
C GLN A 646 8.65 -4.56 -8.89
N ARG A 647 8.83 -4.69 -7.57
CA ARG A 647 7.71 -4.65 -6.63
C ARG A 647 7.09 -3.26 -6.53
N SER A 648 7.88 -2.19 -6.61
CA SER A 648 7.38 -0.80 -6.61
C SER A 648 6.53 -0.53 -7.85
N VAL A 649 6.98 -0.97 -9.04
CA VAL A 649 6.21 -0.88 -10.28
C VAL A 649 4.93 -1.71 -10.20
N ASN A 650 5.01 -2.95 -9.70
CA ASN A 650 3.82 -3.79 -9.52
C ASN A 650 2.80 -3.17 -8.54
N ASP A 651 3.28 -2.51 -7.50
CA ASP A 651 2.44 -1.81 -6.52
C ASP A 651 1.76 -0.58 -7.15
N SER A 652 2.48 0.13 -8.03
CA SER A 652 1.97 1.31 -8.73
C SER A 652 0.89 1.04 -9.77
N LYS A 653 0.75 -0.21 -10.22
CA LYS A 653 -0.08 -0.61 -11.37
C LYS A 653 0.28 0.11 -12.68
N ILE A 654 1.45 0.73 -12.75
CA ILE A 654 2.02 1.32 -13.96
C ILE A 654 2.76 0.24 -14.74
N SER A 655 2.63 0.23 -16.06
CA SER A 655 3.40 -0.69 -16.91
C SER A 655 4.89 -0.37 -16.84
N ALA A 656 5.74 -1.39 -16.70
CA ALA A 656 7.20 -1.24 -16.66
C ALA A 656 7.74 -0.46 -17.87
N ASP A 657 7.19 -0.71 -19.06
CA ASP A 657 7.60 -0.06 -20.32
C ASP A 657 7.28 1.44 -20.36
N SER A 658 6.47 1.93 -19.43
CA SER A 658 6.10 3.34 -19.33
C SER A 658 6.87 4.13 -18.27
N ILE A 659 7.79 3.47 -17.56
CA ILE A 659 8.76 4.16 -16.71
C ILE A 659 9.76 4.88 -17.62
N THR A 660 9.82 6.21 -17.54
CA THR A 660 10.65 7.02 -18.43
C THR A 660 11.94 7.52 -17.78
N TYR A 661 12.04 7.47 -16.45
CA TYR A 661 13.22 7.92 -15.72
C TYR A 661 13.50 7.10 -14.45
N VAL A 662 14.77 6.90 -14.12
CA VAL A 662 15.21 6.36 -12.82
C VAL A 662 16.25 7.30 -12.21
N ASN A 663 15.93 7.86 -11.03
CA ASN A 663 16.96 8.39 -10.15
C ASN A 663 17.59 7.22 -9.38
N ALA A 664 18.80 6.87 -9.78
CA ALA A 664 19.54 5.76 -9.22
C ALA A 664 20.10 6.09 -7.83
N HIS A 665 20.30 5.05 -7.03
CA HIS A 665 21.03 5.15 -5.78
C HIS A 665 22.52 5.46 -6.02
N ALA A 666 23.10 4.96 -7.11
CA ALA A 666 24.49 5.04 -7.55
C ALA A 666 25.34 6.07 -6.80
N THR A 667 26.21 5.54 -5.96
CA THR A 667 27.00 6.29 -4.99
C THR A 667 28.41 6.57 -5.50
N SER A 668 28.71 6.34 -6.79
CA SER A 668 30.06 6.42 -7.33
C SER A 668 30.96 5.28 -6.80
N THR A 669 30.36 4.11 -6.52
CA THR A 669 31.08 2.89 -6.11
C THR A 669 31.17 1.90 -7.26
N ILE A 670 32.28 1.17 -7.36
CA ILE A 670 32.56 0.32 -8.54
C ILE A 670 31.49 -0.76 -8.73
N ILE A 671 31.24 -1.55 -7.69
CA ILE A 671 30.30 -2.69 -7.71
C ILE A 671 28.85 -2.20 -7.67
N GLY A 672 28.53 -1.25 -6.77
CA GLY A 672 27.17 -0.78 -6.56
C GLY A 672 26.55 -0.14 -7.79
N ASP A 673 27.27 0.80 -8.42
CA ASP A 673 26.78 1.49 -9.61
C ASP A 673 26.57 0.52 -10.80
N ALA A 674 27.46 -0.47 -10.97
CA ALA A 674 27.35 -1.47 -12.04
C ALA A 674 26.17 -2.43 -11.80
N ALA A 675 26.00 -2.95 -10.57
CA ALA A 675 24.91 -3.84 -10.21
C ALA A 675 23.55 -3.14 -10.40
N GLU A 676 23.41 -1.89 -9.96
CA GLU A 676 22.18 -1.11 -10.14
C GLU A 676 21.90 -0.82 -11.62
N ALA A 677 22.90 -0.37 -12.38
CA ALA A 677 22.73 -0.10 -13.82
C ALA A 677 22.27 -1.34 -14.59
N ASN A 678 22.83 -2.51 -14.27
CA ASN A 678 22.43 -3.78 -14.89
C ASN A 678 20.99 -4.18 -14.50
N ALA A 679 20.62 -4.00 -13.23
CA ALA A 679 19.25 -4.26 -12.77
C ALA A 679 18.23 -3.35 -13.47
N ILE A 680 18.53 -2.05 -13.60
CA ILE A 680 17.67 -1.10 -14.32
C ILE A 680 17.56 -1.51 -15.79
N ALA A 681 18.68 -1.79 -16.46
CA ALA A 681 18.70 -2.14 -17.89
C ALA A 681 17.91 -3.39 -18.22
N LYS A 682 17.88 -4.35 -17.29
CA LYS A 682 17.10 -5.58 -17.41
C LYS A 682 15.60 -5.33 -17.28
N LEU A 683 15.19 -4.43 -16.40
CA LEU A 683 13.78 -4.15 -16.12
C LEU A 683 13.17 -3.08 -17.03
N PHE A 684 13.96 -2.07 -17.41
CA PHE A 684 13.52 -0.86 -18.11
C PHE A 684 14.51 -0.48 -19.23
N PRO A 685 14.55 -1.24 -20.34
CA PRO A 685 15.45 -0.93 -21.47
C PRO A 685 15.17 0.47 -22.03
N GLY A 686 16.22 1.25 -22.32
CA GLY A 686 16.07 2.60 -22.90
C GLY A 686 15.61 3.69 -21.93
N VAL A 687 15.49 3.41 -20.63
CA VAL A 687 15.09 4.43 -19.65
C VAL A 687 16.20 5.46 -19.41
N HIS A 688 15.83 6.71 -19.14
CA HIS A 688 16.80 7.74 -18.71
C HIS A 688 17.23 7.50 -17.26
N VAL A 689 18.53 7.65 -16.96
CA VAL A 689 19.09 7.39 -15.63
C VAL A 689 20.05 8.50 -15.22
N SER A 690 19.95 8.96 -13.97
CA SER A 690 20.96 9.84 -13.36
C SER A 690 21.14 9.56 -11.87
N SER A 691 22.16 10.17 -11.26
CA SER A 691 22.32 10.21 -9.80
C SER A 691 22.71 11.62 -9.33
N PHE A 692 21.93 12.15 -8.40
CA PHE A 692 22.17 13.49 -7.85
C PHE A 692 23.36 13.56 -6.88
N LYS A 693 23.92 12.40 -6.49
CA LYS A 693 25.06 12.30 -5.59
C LYS A 693 26.35 12.86 -6.20
N GLY A 694 26.44 13.00 -7.52
CA GLY A 694 27.52 13.74 -8.17
C GLY A 694 27.52 15.24 -7.82
N HIS A 695 26.34 15.81 -7.54
CA HIS A 695 26.20 17.23 -7.22
C HIS A 695 26.38 17.51 -5.73
N ILE A 696 25.67 16.76 -4.89
CA ILE A 696 25.56 17.05 -3.45
C ILE A 696 26.23 16.00 -2.56
N GLY A 697 26.90 15.01 -3.15
CA GLY A 697 27.41 13.85 -2.43
C GLY A 697 26.32 12.98 -1.84
N HIS A 698 26.69 12.14 -0.88
CA HIS A 698 25.79 11.22 -0.22
C HIS A 698 25.45 11.69 1.19
N THR A 699 24.22 12.16 1.37
CA THR A 699 23.68 12.64 2.66
C THR A 699 23.08 11.52 3.52
N LEU A 700 23.62 10.30 3.40
CA LEU A 700 23.18 9.06 4.06
C LEU A 700 21.66 8.97 4.26
N GLY A 701 21.15 9.10 5.48
CA GLY A 701 19.73 8.94 5.79
C GLY A 701 18.82 9.98 5.14
N ALA A 702 19.34 11.15 4.75
CA ALA A 702 18.58 12.18 4.04
C ALA A 702 18.53 11.98 2.51
N ALA A 703 19.38 11.12 1.95
CA ALA A 703 19.62 11.06 0.50
C ALA A 703 18.33 10.77 -0.29
N GLY A 704 17.65 9.66 0.04
CA GLY A 704 16.44 9.27 -0.65
C GLY A 704 15.31 10.30 -0.54
N ALA A 705 15.25 11.09 0.53
CA ALA A 705 14.24 12.13 0.70
C ALA A 705 14.54 13.38 -0.15
N ILE A 706 15.80 13.84 -0.17
CA ILE A 706 16.24 14.94 -1.04
C ILE A 706 16.06 14.53 -2.51
N GLU A 707 16.43 13.31 -2.87
CA GLU A 707 16.29 12.76 -4.22
C GLU A 707 14.82 12.67 -4.66
N THR A 708 13.93 12.20 -3.78
CA THR A 708 12.48 12.19 -4.02
C THR A 708 11.93 13.60 -4.28
N ALA A 709 12.35 14.58 -3.48
CA ALA A 709 11.95 15.97 -3.66
C ALA A 709 12.46 16.57 -4.99
N ILE A 710 13.69 16.24 -5.40
CA ILE A 710 14.24 16.65 -6.69
C ILE A 710 13.41 16.05 -7.83
N VAL A 711 13.11 14.74 -7.77
CA VAL A 711 12.31 14.07 -8.82
C VAL A 711 10.88 14.63 -8.88
N ALA A 712 10.25 14.91 -7.75
CA ALA A 712 8.93 15.55 -7.73
C ALA A 712 8.95 16.96 -8.38
N MET A 713 10.01 17.74 -8.15
CA MET A 713 10.21 19.02 -8.84
C MET A 713 10.49 18.85 -10.34
N ALA A 714 11.27 17.84 -10.72
CA ALA A 714 11.59 17.48 -12.11
C ALA A 714 10.33 17.10 -12.89
N ILE A 715 9.47 16.24 -12.31
CA ILE A 715 8.15 15.87 -12.86
C ILE A 715 7.30 17.13 -13.09
N LYS A 716 7.20 18.01 -12.08
CA LYS A 716 6.39 19.23 -12.17
C LYS A 716 6.89 20.21 -13.22
N LYS A 717 8.22 20.30 -13.42
CA LYS A 717 8.86 21.21 -14.37
C LYS A 717 9.03 20.61 -15.77
N GLY A 718 8.88 19.31 -15.94
CA GLY A 718 9.12 18.63 -17.21
C GLY A 718 10.59 18.68 -17.65
N VAL A 719 11.51 18.47 -16.71
CA VAL A 719 12.96 18.51 -16.95
C VAL A 719 13.64 17.33 -16.29
N LEU A 720 14.57 16.69 -16.99
CA LEU A 720 15.47 15.68 -16.46
C LEU A 720 16.77 16.34 -16.02
N ILE A 721 17.39 15.85 -14.96
CA ILE A 721 18.64 16.38 -14.39
C ILE A 721 19.76 15.39 -14.69
N GLY A 722 20.93 15.89 -15.07
CA GLY A 722 22.11 15.08 -15.36
C GLY A 722 22.87 14.62 -14.13
N THR A 723 23.89 13.80 -14.34
CA THR A 723 24.83 13.34 -13.32
C THR A 723 26.11 14.17 -13.39
N ALA A 724 26.32 15.08 -12.43
CA ALA A 724 27.61 15.75 -12.31
C ALA A 724 28.77 14.75 -12.13
N GLY A 725 29.91 15.04 -12.77
CA GLY A 725 31.09 14.18 -12.73
C GLY A 725 31.12 13.04 -13.77
N LEU A 726 29.98 12.72 -14.41
CA LEU A 726 29.92 11.67 -15.43
C LEU A 726 30.47 12.16 -16.79
N SER A 727 31.66 11.68 -17.15
CA SER A 727 32.32 11.98 -18.42
C SER A 727 32.29 10.80 -19.37
N ASN A 728 32.76 9.64 -18.92
CA ASN A 728 32.83 8.41 -19.70
C ASN A 728 32.55 7.19 -18.83
N THR A 729 31.60 6.35 -19.24
CA THR A 729 31.23 5.13 -18.52
C THR A 729 31.96 3.91 -19.06
N ASP A 730 32.25 2.95 -18.18
CA ASP A 730 32.73 1.60 -18.47
C ASP A 730 31.57 0.57 -18.50
N ILE A 731 30.34 0.99 -18.19
CA ILE A 731 29.17 0.12 -18.13
C ILE A 731 28.54 0.02 -19.52
N THR A 732 28.51 -1.19 -20.08
CA THR A 732 27.82 -1.47 -21.36
C THR A 732 26.37 -1.83 -21.09
N THR A 733 25.42 -1.02 -21.55
CA THR A 733 24.01 -1.12 -21.16
C THR A 733 23.05 -0.51 -22.18
N SER A 734 21.77 -0.87 -22.09
CA SER A 734 20.67 -0.34 -22.92
C SER A 734 20.03 0.94 -22.37
N ILE A 735 20.45 1.43 -21.19
CA ILE A 735 19.89 2.64 -20.56
C ILE A 735 20.59 3.92 -21.01
N HIS A 736 19.93 5.06 -20.83
CA HIS A 736 20.44 6.38 -21.22
C HIS A 736 20.92 7.18 -20.01
N PHE A 737 22.24 7.19 -19.76
CA PHE A 737 22.81 8.00 -18.69
C PHE A 737 22.82 9.49 -19.04
N LEU A 738 22.20 10.30 -18.17
CA LEU A 738 22.15 11.75 -18.33
C LEU A 738 23.43 12.40 -17.79
N LYS A 739 24.08 13.24 -18.61
CA LYS A 739 25.27 14.02 -18.24
C LYS A 739 24.97 15.49 -17.91
N SER A 740 23.85 15.99 -18.41
CA SER A 740 23.37 17.37 -18.21
C SER A 740 21.84 17.37 -18.17
N ALA A 741 21.26 18.49 -17.76
CA ALA A 741 19.82 18.65 -17.78
C ALA A 741 19.26 18.66 -19.21
N GLU A 742 18.10 18.07 -19.41
CA GLU A 742 17.37 18.02 -20.69
C GLU A 742 15.86 18.08 -20.48
N GLN A 743 15.10 18.38 -21.53
CA GLN A 743 13.64 18.45 -21.43
C GLN A 743 13.04 17.03 -21.28
N TRP A 744 12.13 16.86 -20.33
CA TRP A 744 11.42 15.59 -20.11
C TRP A 744 10.16 15.53 -20.97
N ILE A 745 10.30 14.97 -22.16
CA ILE A 745 9.23 14.87 -23.16
C ILE A 745 8.38 13.63 -22.90
N GLY A 746 7.06 13.75 -23.03
CA GLY A 746 6.12 12.64 -22.89
C GLY A 746 5.62 12.40 -21.46
N GLU A 747 5.30 11.13 -21.16
CA GLU A 747 4.83 10.69 -19.84
C GLU A 747 5.95 10.80 -18.80
N ARG A 748 5.68 11.48 -17.69
CA ARG A 748 6.65 11.70 -16.62
C ARG A 748 6.37 10.73 -15.48
N ARG A 749 6.99 9.56 -15.56
CA ARG A 749 6.90 8.47 -14.58
C ARG A 749 8.31 8.04 -14.21
N ALA A 750 8.62 8.05 -12.93
CA ALA A 750 9.97 7.82 -12.44
C ALA A 750 10.05 6.88 -11.26
N LEU A 751 11.19 6.20 -11.17
CA LEU A 751 11.62 5.49 -9.98
C LEU A 751 12.68 6.29 -9.23
N VAL A 752 12.62 6.26 -7.90
CA VAL A 752 13.66 6.78 -7.01
C VAL A 752 14.17 5.63 -6.18
N ASN A 753 15.45 5.29 -6.33
CA ASN A 753 16.07 4.16 -5.65
C ASN A 753 16.88 4.61 -4.44
N SER A 754 16.85 3.84 -3.36
CA SER A 754 17.76 4.01 -2.22
C SER A 754 18.11 2.67 -1.59
N PHE A 755 19.40 2.33 -1.60
CA PHE A 755 19.91 1.03 -1.15
C PHE A 755 20.85 1.23 0.04
N GLY A 756 20.47 0.68 1.19
CA GLY A 756 21.17 0.88 2.46
C GLY A 756 22.19 -0.19 2.79
N PHE A 757 23.18 0.17 3.61
CA PHE A 757 23.98 -0.83 4.33
C PHE A 757 23.08 -1.71 5.21
N GLY A 758 23.47 -2.97 5.37
CA GLY A 758 22.64 -4.04 5.94
C GLY A 758 21.69 -4.69 4.92
N GLY A 759 21.69 -4.23 3.66
CA GLY A 759 20.86 -4.75 2.59
C GLY A 759 19.38 -4.28 2.51
N PRO A 760 18.86 -3.27 3.24
CA PRO A 760 17.50 -2.77 3.00
C PRO A 760 17.47 -1.91 1.72
N HIS A 761 16.71 -2.35 0.73
CA HIS A 761 16.54 -1.67 -0.55
C HIS A 761 15.12 -1.15 -0.66
N ALA A 762 14.96 0.08 -1.14
CA ALA A 762 13.64 0.69 -1.31
C ALA A 762 13.58 1.48 -2.62
N THR A 763 12.41 1.42 -3.26
CA THR A 763 12.11 2.14 -4.50
C THR A 763 10.74 2.79 -4.41
N LEU A 764 10.68 4.10 -4.70
CA LEU A 764 9.43 4.85 -4.87
C LEU A 764 9.11 5.02 -6.35
N CYS A 765 7.85 4.79 -6.73
CA CYS A 765 7.33 5.15 -8.04
C CYS A 765 6.55 6.47 -7.95
N LEU A 766 6.96 7.47 -8.73
CA LEU A 766 6.36 8.80 -8.81
C LEU A 766 5.84 9.07 -10.21
N SER A 767 4.68 9.69 -10.32
CA SER A 767 4.15 10.15 -11.61
C SER A 767 3.69 11.61 -11.56
N GLN A 768 3.58 12.21 -12.74
CA GLN A 768 2.67 13.34 -12.90
C GLN A 768 1.23 12.94 -12.56
N ILE A 769 0.39 13.91 -12.20
CA ILE A 769 -1.03 13.63 -11.95
C ILE A 769 -1.70 13.21 -13.25
N GLU A 770 -2.29 12.03 -13.24
CA GLU A 770 -3.24 11.56 -14.24
C GLU A 770 -4.65 11.89 -13.70
N HIS A 771 -5.39 12.64 -14.51
CA HIS A 771 -6.72 13.15 -14.17
C HIS A 771 -7.81 12.13 -14.44
#